data_AF-D9WQM0-F1
#
_entry.id   AF-D9WQM0-F1
#
_cell.length_a   1.000
_cell.length_b   1.000
_cell.length_c   1.000
_cell.angle_alpha   90.00
_cell.angle_beta   90.00
_cell.angle_gamma   90.00
#
_symmetry.space_group_name_H-M   'P 1'
#
loop_
_entity.id
_entity.type
_entity.pdbx_description
1 polymer ?
#
loop_
_entity_poly.entity_id
_entity_poly.type
_entity_poly.pdbx_seq_one_letter_code
_entity_poly.pdbx_strand_id
1 'polypeptide(L)'
;MHMTEQSQAAMLELVLAQAAAVLRAADPDAYGDGPTDVAADRPFLAEGLDSLGLVQLHRRLTAELGVELPVTIGFDHPTPAALARHLVAVVHGTAEPEHHHEPAAPAAPAVSDEPIAIVGIGCRYPGGVASPEDLWRILADGTHVLTDFPADRGWDLDRLYDPDPSATGTSYVRRGGFLPDAADFDADFFQINPKEALAMDPQQRLLLETSWEALERAGIDPGRLRGTSSGVFIGVEPHEYGPRTHEAPDGLDGYVLGGSLPSVVSGRVAYTLGLEGPTLTVDTACSGSLTALHLAVRSLQRGECGLALAGGVTVISSPGTFTTFSRQRGLAPDGRIKAFGAGADGTSFAEGAGVFVLARLTDALRDGHPVLAVIRGTAINQDGASNGLAAPNGLAQQRVIRQALADAGLAPGEVDAVEAHGTGTTLGDPIEGQALVAAYGAGRSPDHPLWLGSVKSNIGHTGAAAGAAGVIKMVQAMRNRTLPRTLHVDEPTPHVDWSDGTVRLLTEPVPWDAADTPRRAGISSFGASGTNAHVIIEEPPAENTEATEPPAADRPVPVVLSAQGEDALRAQAARLLTVVDGTSPLDLAYSTATTRAALRHRATVVATDRDQLRRALTALAEGTTAPGLLTGTTRATGRTAFLFTGQGSQRVGMGRELVRAFPVFAQALQEAADHLDLHLDEPLGEVLFAEPGSPRAELLHHTRYAQAALFAVETALFRLLESWGVTPGLVAGHSIGEIAAAHAAGVLTLADAALLVGARGTLMDELPRGGAMVAVQAEEAEVVPYLTERVGLAAVNGPAAVVLSGEADAVLAVAARFAEQGRKTRRLRVSHAFHSPLMDPMLDDFRRVAETLTYAPPRIPLVSTLTGEVGTAFDADHWVRHVREPVRF
;
A
#
# COMPACT_ATOMS: atom_id res chain seq x y z
N MET A 1 -17.65 5.57 14.22
CA MET A 1 -16.80 5.62 13.01
C MET A 1 -17.03 6.86 12.15
N HIS A 2 -18.28 7.29 11.87
CA HIS A 2 -18.54 8.49 11.04
C HIS A 2 -18.11 9.85 11.64
N MET A 3 -18.29 10.06 12.95
CA MET A 3 -17.95 11.34 13.61
C MET A 3 -16.43 11.59 13.71
N THR A 4 -15.63 10.52 13.64
CA THR A 4 -14.16 10.56 13.79
C THR A 4 -13.44 11.00 12.51
N GLU A 5 -13.94 10.65 11.32
CA GLU A 5 -13.31 11.05 10.03
C GLU A 5 -13.49 12.53 9.71
N GLN A 6 -14.69 13.10 9.94
CA GLN A 6 -14.93 14.52 9.75
C GLN A 6 -14.14 15.40 10.73
N SER A 7 -14.03 14.95 11.98
CA SER A 7 -13.20 15.61 12.98
C SER A 7 -11.73 15.61 12.56
N GLN A 8 -11.24 14.54 11.93
CA GLN A 8 -9.87 14.44 11.44
C GLN A 8 -9.57 15.41 10.29
N ALA A 9 -10.47 15.56 9.32
CA ALA A 9 -10.25 16.50 8.21
C ALA A 9 -10.17 17.95 8.69
N ALA A 10 -11.10 18.37 9.56
CA ALA A 10 -11.10 19.72 10.12
C ALA A 10 -9.87 19.96 11.01
N MET A 11 -9.48 18.97 11.81
CA MET A 11 -8.27 19.06 12.63
C MET A 11 -7.01 19.13 11.77
N LEU A 12 -6.97 18.43 10.64
CA LEU A 12 -5.85 18.50 9.70
C LEU A 12 -5.74 19.89 9.06
N GLU A 13 -6.86 20.47 8.61
CA GLU A 13 -6.87 21.85 8.10
C GLU A 13 -6.33 22.84 9.13
N LEU A 14 -6.71 22.69 10.41
CA LEU A 14 -6.19 23.50 11.50
C LEU A 14 -4.67 23.32 11.65
N VAL A 15 -4.19 22.07 11.76
CA VAL A 15 -2.75 21.81 11.95
C VAL A 15 -1.93 22.35 10.78
N LEU A 16 -2.40 22.16 9.54
CA LEU A 16 -1.75 22.72 8.33
C LEU A 16 -1.72 24.25 8.37
N ALA A 17 -2.83 24.89 8.72
CA ALA A 17 -2.90 26.35 8.81
C ALA A 17 -1.95 26.91 9.88
N GLN A 18 -1.86 26.25 11.05
CA GLN A 18 -0.95 26.66 12.12
C GLN A 18 0.52 26.41 11.74
N ALA A 19 0.84 25.29 11.11
CA ALA A 19 2.19 24.99 10.63
C ALA A 19 2.66 26.00 9.56
N ALA A 20 1.80 26.28 8.57
CA ALA A 20 2.05 27.32 7.57
C ALA A 20 2.25 28.71 8.19
N ALA A 21 1.52 29.03 9.26
CA ALA A 21 1.68 30.30 9.96
C ALA A 21 2.98 30.38 10.78
N VAL A 22 3.49 29.25 11.30
CA VAL A 22 4.82 29.19 11.96
C VAL A 22 5.92 29.37 10.92
N LEU A 23 5.85 28.68 9.78
CA LEU A 23 6.85 28.81 8.70
C LEU A 23 6.95 30.25 8.18
N ARG A 24 5.81 30.92 7.92
CA ARG A 24 5.78 32.33 7.51
C ARG A 24 6.35 33.28 8.56
N ALA A 25 6.16 32.97 9.85
CA ALA A 25 6.71 33.79 10.92
C ALA A 25 8.23 33.61 11.08
N ALA A 26 8.75 32.42 10.75
CA ALA A 26 10.17 32.10 10.84
C ALA A 26 10.98 32.67 9.67
N ASP A 27 10.43 32.66 8.44
CA ASP A 27 11.09 33.20 7.24
C ASP A 27 10.10 33.97 6.33
N PRO A 28 9.81 35.25 6.65
CA PRO A 28 8.84 36.06 5.90
C PRO A 28 9.25 36.28 4.43
N ASP A 29 10.56 36.33 4.16
CA ASP A 29 11.12 36.61 2.84
C ASP A 29 11.06 35.37 1.91
N ALA A 30 11.18 34.16 2.46
CA ALA A 30 11.07 32.91 1.69
C ALA A 30 9.63 32.51 1.35
N TYR A 31 8.66 32.81 2.23
CA TYR A 31 7.28 32.31 2.09
C TYR A 31 6.25 33.38 1.66
N GLY A 32 6.55 34.67 1.77
CA GLY A 32 5.72 35.79 1.28
C GLY A 32 4.26 35.80 1.77
N ASP A 33 3.42 36.65 1.16
CA ASP A 33 1.97 36.72 1.42
C ASP A 33 1.16 35.64 0.63
N GLY A 34 1.84 34.73 -0.06
CA GLY A 34 1.22 33.64 -0.83
C GLY A 34 0.77 32.44 0.01
N PRO A 35 0.06 31.47 -0.57
CA PRO A 35 -0.25 30.21 0.10
C PRO A 35 1.04 29.40 0.33
N THR A 36 1.36 29.11 1.60
CA THR A 36 2.42 28.17 1.98
C THR A 36 1.86 26.75 1.90
N ASP A 37 2.34 25.96 0.94
CA ASP A 37 1.93 24.56 0.77
C ASP A 37 2.72 23.69 1.76
N VAL A 38 2.04 23.20 2.80
CA VAL A 38 2.60 22.25 3.77
C VAL A 38 1.99 20.89 3.47
N ALA A 39 2.81 19.87 3.21
CA ALA A 39 2.29 18.54 2.91
C ALA A 39 1.79 17.85 4.19
N ALA A 40 0.59 17.26 4.13
CA ALA A 40 -0.07 16.65 5.28
C ALA A 40 0.67 15.44 5.85
N ASP A 41 1.42 14.74 5.01
CA ASP A 41 2.09 13.47 5.27
C ASP A 41 3.61 13.61 5.41
N ARG A 42 4.16 14.81 5.21
CA ARG A 42 5.58 15.10 5.37
C ARG A 42 5.91 15.50 6.81
N PRO A 43 7.05 15.04 7.36
CA PRO A 43 7.47 15.44 8.69
C PRO A 43 7.67 16.95 8.81
N PHE A 44 7.26 17.56 9.93
CA PHE A 44 7.39 19.00 10.17
C PHE A 44 8.83 19.53 9.97
N LEU A 45 9.84 18.75 10.38
CA LEU A 45 11.24 19.11 10.18
C LEU A 45 11.63 19.18 8.69
N ALA A 46 11.07 18.30 7.86
CA ALA A 46 11.32 18.29 6.42
C ALA A 46 10.55 19.41 5.70
N GLU A 47 9.49 19.93 6.30
CA GLU A 47 8.78 21.15 5.89
C GLU A 47 9.50 22.44 6.34
N GLY A 48 10.56 22.32 7.15
CA GLY A 48 11.38 23.45 7.62
C GLY A 48 11.05 23.95 9.03
N LEU A 49 10.15 23.27 9.77
CA LEU A 49 9.93 23.59 11.19
C LEU A 49 11.03 22.96 12.03
N ASP A 50 11.96 23.78 12.53
CA ASP A 50 12.95 23.33 13.51
C ASP A 50 12.34 23.05 14.90
N SER A 51 13.16 22.69 15.89
CA SER A 51 12.68 22.42 17.25
C SER A 51 11.98 23.63 17.89
N LEU A 52 12.37 24.86 17.56
CA LEU A 52 11.70 26.07 18.05
C LEU A 52 10.36 26.26 17.35
N GLY A 53 10.30 26.01 16.05
CA GLY A 53 9.08 26.00 15.24
C GLY A 53 8.06 24.99 15.76
N LEU A 54 8.48 23.79 16.15
CA LEU A 54 7.59 22.79 16.78
C LEU A 54 7.02 23.27 18.12
N VAL A 55 7.81 23.97 18.95
CA VAL A 55 7.31 24.59 20.20
C VAL A 55 6.32 25.72 19.91
N GLN A 56 6.54 26.50 18.85
CA GLN A 56 5.58 27.53 18.43
C GLN A 56 4.28 26.92 17.89
N LEU A 57 4.37 25.85 17.10
CA LEU A 57 3.22 25.10 16.62
C LEU A 57 2.39 24.55 17.79
N HIS A 58 3.04 23.93 18.78
CA HIS A 58 2.42 23.51 20.03
C HIS A 58 1.63 24.65 20.70
N ARG A 59 2.27 25.80 20.95
CA ARG A 59 1.62 26.94 21.61
C ARG A 59 0.38 27.43 20.87
N ARG A 60 0.45 27.47 19.54
CA ARG A 60 -0.67 27.90 18.69
C ARG A 60 -1.83 26.90 18.73
N LEU A 61 -1.53 25.61 18.69
CA LEU A 61 -2.54 24.55 18.79
C LEU A 61 -3.20 24.51 20.17
N THR A 62 -2.42 24.62 21.26
CA THR A 62 -2.95 24.75 22.63
C THR A 62 -3.88 25.96 22.77
N ALA A 63 -3.47 27.11 22.22
CA ALA A 63 -4.27 28.33 22.28
C ALA A 63 -5.58 28.23 21.48
N GLU A 64 -5.55 27.63 20.29
CA GLU A 64 -6.74 27.50 19.44
C GLU A 64 -7.73 26.46 19.98
N LEU A 65 -7.23 25.31 20.44
CA LEU A 65 -8.06 24.20 20.90
C LEU A 65 -8.52 24.34 22.35
N GLY A 66 -7.88 25.20 23.14
CA GLY A 66 -8.20 25.37 24.56
C GLY A 66 -7.92 24.12 25.42
N VAL A 67 -7.07 23.20 24.93
CA VAL A 67 -6.67 21.98 25.63
C VAL A 67 -5.19 22.02 25.99
N GLU A 68 -4.83 21.44 27.14
CA GLU A 68 -3.44 21.32 27.56
C GLU A 68 -2.76 20.19 26.76
N LEU A 69 -1.76 20.56 25.94
CA LEU A 69 -0.98 19.61 25.14
C LEU A 69 0.44 19.50 25.71
N PRO A 70 1.08 18.32 25.69
CA PRO A 70 2.50 18.19 25.95
C PRO A 70 3.33 19.02 24.95
N VAL A 71 4.42 19.63 25.41
CA VAL A 71 5.32 20.41 24.52
C VAL A 71 6.00 19.53 23.46
N THR A 72 6.07 18.21 23.69
CA THR A 72 6.63 17.20 22.79
C THR A 72 5.68 16.77 21.68
N ILE A 73 4.42 17.26 21.66
CA ILE A 73 3.36 16.72 20.79
C ILE A 73 3.73 16.70 19.29
N GLY A 74 4.50 17.69 18.81
CA GLY A 74 4.97 17.75 17.42
C GLY A 74 6.14 16.81 17.10
N PHE A 75 6.82 16.28 18.13
CA PHE A 75 7.80 15.20 18.01
C PHE A 75 7.11 13.83 18.08
N ASP A 76 6.16 13.66 19.01
CA ASP A 76 5.41 12.41 19.20
C ASP A 76 4.48 12.11 18.01
N HIS A 77 4.00 13.17 17.34
CA HIS A 77 3.21 13.08 16.12
C HIS A 77 3.83 13.94 15.01
N PRO A 78 4.83 13.41 14.29
CA PRO A 78 5.77 14.22 13.51
C PRO A 78 5.24 14.78 12.19
N THR A 79 4.01 14.43 11.77
CA THR A 79 3.37 14.93 10.55
C THR A 79 2.06 15.63 10.86
N PRO A 80 1.60 16.59 10.04
CA PRO A 80 0.30 17.23 10.21
C PRO A 80 -0.86 16.25 10.35
N ALA A 81 -0.90 15.19 9.52
CA ALA A 81 -1.94 14.17 9.55
C ALA A 81 -1.90 13.32 10.83
N ALA A 82 -0.72 12.94 11.32
CA ALA A 82 -0.60 12.18 12.57
C ALA A 82 -1.02 13.03 13.77
N LEU A 83 -0.57 14.29 13.82
CA LEU A 83 -0.93 15.22 14.88
C LEU A 83 -2.42 15.50 14.89
N ALA A 84 -3.02 15.73 13.72
CA ALA A 84 -4.46 15.92 13.61
C ALA A 84 -5.26 14.71 14.11
N ARG A 85 -4.84 13.49 13.77
CA ARG A 85 -5.48 12.25 14.25
C ARG A 85 -5.43 12.16 15.77
N HIS A 86 -4.30 12.48 16.40
CA HIS A 86 -4.17 12.47 17.85
C HIS A 86 -5.02 13.56 18.50
N LEU A 87 -4.98 14.79 17.98
CA LEU A 87 -5.75 15.91 18.53
C LEU A 87 -7.25 15.67 18.49
N VAL A 88 -7.76 14.95 17.49
CA VAL A 88 -9.16 14.47 17.47
C VAL A 88 -9.45 13.58 18.68
N ALA A 89 -8.56 12.64 19.01
CA ALA A 89 -8.75 11.78 20.17
C ALA A 89 -8.71 12.58 21.49
N VAL A 90 -7.84 13.58 21.59
CA VAL A 90 -7.74 14.47 22.77
C VAL A 90 -9.02 15.30 22.95
N VAL A 91 -9.51 15.94 21.89
CA VAL A 91 -10.68 16.83 21.96
C VAL A 91 -11.97 16.05 22.24
N HIS A 92 -12.10 14.81 21.74
CA HIS A 92 -13.25 13.95 22.03
C HIS A 92 -13.18 13.26 23.40
N GLY A 93 -12.15 13.54 24.21
CA GLY A 93 -11.98 12.92 25.53
C GLY A 93 -11.80 11.40 25.49
N THR A 94 -11.41 10.87 24.32
CA THR A 94 -11.08 9.46 24.10
C THR A 94 -9.59 9.19 24.25
N ALA A 95 -8.77 10.24 24.29
CA ALA A 95 -7.42 10.14 24.83
C ALA A 95 -7.56 10.03 26.35
N GLU A 96 -7.31 8.85 26.92
CA GLU A 96 -7.11 8.77 28.35
C GLU A 96 -5.94 9.70 28.72
N PRO A 97 -6.01 10.41 29.86
CA PRO A 97 -4.85 11.13 30.36
C PRO A 97 -3.69 10.13 30.44
N GLU A 98 -2.50 10.53 30.00
CA GLU A 98 -1.26 9.74 30.07
C GLU A 98 -0.96 9.31 31.53
N HIS A 99 -1.71 8.37 32.06
CA HIS A 99 -1.07 7.25 32.73
C HIS A 99 -0.34 6.56 31.61
N HIS A 100 0.97 6.38 31.76
CA HIS A 100 1.67 5.32 31.07
C HIS A 100 0.77 4.08 31.16
N HIS A 101 0.02 3.79 30.10
CA HIS A 101 -0.49 2.47 29.88
C HIS A 101 0.79 1.71 29.61
N GLU A 102 1.43 1.26 30.70
CA GLU A 102 2.37 0.16 30.66
C GLU A 102 1.66 -0.84 29.77
N PRO A 103 2.15 -1.11 28.54
CA PRO A 103 1.50 -2.08 27.69
C PRO A 103 1.39 -3.31 28.56
N ALA A 104 0.16 -3.79 28.80
CA ALA A 104 -0.09 -4.93 29.67
C ALA A 104 0.97 -5.96 29.29
N ALA A 105 1.90 -6.25 30.21
CA ALA A 105 3.08 -7.03 29.88
C ALA A 105 2.59 -8.26 29.11
N PRO A 106 2.97 -8.41 27.83
CA PRO A 106 2.40 -9.48 27.02
C PRO A 106 2.59 -10.75 27.82
N ALA A 107 1.47 -11.43 28.13
CA ALA A 107 1.54 -12.72 28.80
C ALA A 107 2.57 -13.53 28.02
N ALA A 108 3.66 -13.95 28.67
CA ALA A 108 4.82 -14.51 27.98
C ALA A 108 4.33 -15.52 26.95
N PRO A 109 4.42 -15.21 25.64
CA PRO A 109 3.88 -16.10 24.64
C PRO A 109 4.62 -17.43 24.80
N ALA A 110 3.86 -18.52 24.83
CA ALA A 110 4.47 -19.83 24.75
C ALA A 110 5.36 -19.83 23.51
N VAL A 111 6.65 -20.13 23.68
CA VAL A 111 7.58 -20.26 22.54
C VAL A 111 6.95 -21.30 21.62
N SER A 112 6.55 -20.85 20.43
CA SER A 112 5.91 -21.69 19.43
C SER A 112 6.98 -22.24 18.51
N ASP A 113 6.98 -23.56 18.30
CA ASP A 113 7.80 -24.21 17.25
C ASP A 113 7.15 -24.06 15.86
N GLU A 114 6.34 -23.01 15.66
CA GLU A 114 5.60 -22.78 14.43
C GLU A 114 6.56 -22.41 13.27
N PRO A 115 6.36 -22.99 12.07
CA PRO A 115 7.10 -22.61 10.88
C PRO A 115 6.86 -21.16 10.43
N ILE A 116 7.87 -20.55 9.81
CA ILE A 116 7.81 -19.17 9.32
C ILE A 116 7.66 -19.16 7.80
N ALA A 117 6.65 -18.46 7.29
CA ALA A 117 6.43 -18.28 5.87
C ALA A 117 7.33 -17.16 5.30
N ILE A 118 7.93 -17.41 4.13
CA ILE A 118 8.49 -16.37 3.28
C ILE A 118 7.37 -15.89 2.38
N VAL A 119 6.88 -14.67 2.58
CA VAL A 119 5.72 -14.13 1.85
C VAL A 119 6.10 -13.14 0.75
N GLY A 120 7.30 -12.57 0.80
CA GLY A 120 7.82 -11.66 -0.22
C GLY A 120 9.32 -11.71 -0.31
N ILE A 121 9.86 -11.40 -1.48
CA ILE A 121 11.29 -11.36 -1.76
C ILE A 121 11.59 -10.16 -2.66
N GLY A 122 12.51 -9.30 -2.23
CA GLY A 122 13.17 -8.27 -3.04
C GLY A 122 14.67 -8.56 -3.15
N CYS A 123 15.29 -8.32 -4.31
CA CYS A 123 16.73 -8.52 -4.46
C CYS A 123 17.38 -7.70 -5.57
N ARG A 124 18.70 -7.54 -5.43
CA ARG A 124 19.62 -6.94 -6.40
C ARG A 124 20.90 -7.76 -6.44
N TYR A 125 21.30 -8.23 -7.62
CA TYR A 125 22.54 -9.00 -7.80
C TYR A 125 23.24 -8.64 -9.13
N PRO A 126 24.52 -8.99 -9.31
CA PRO A 126 25.25 -8.71 -10.54
C PRO A 126 24.60 -9.36 -11.76
N GLY A 127 24.91 -8.83 -12.95
CA GLY A 127 24.28 -9.28 -14.20
C GLY A 127 22.90 -8.66 -14.47
N GLY A 128 22.58 -7.55 -13.82
CA GLY A 128 21.31 -6.83 -14.01
C GLY A 128 20.12 -7.53 -13.35
N VAL A 129 20.36 -8.26 -12.25
CA VAL A 129 19.29 -8.92 -11.50
C VAL A 129 18.59 -7.90 -10.63
N ALA A 130 17.31 -7.64 -10.93
CA ALA A 130 16.44 -6.77 -10.15
C ALA A 130 15.26 -7.52 -9.49
N SER A 131 15.18 -8.84 -9.67
CA SER A 131 14.11 -9.67 -9.10
C SER A 131 14.54 -11.13 -8.90
N PRO A 132 13.80 -11.89 -8.06
CA PRO A 132 14.00 -13.33 -7.92
C PRO A 132 13.89 -14.07 -9.26
N GLU A 133 13.00 -13.61 -10.15
CA GLU A 133 12.83 -14.17 -11.49
C GLU A 133 14.06 -13.92 -12.39
N ASP A 134 14.71 -12.76 -12.27
CA ASP A 134 15.95 -12.48 -13.01
C ASP A 134 17.11 -13.35 -12.53
N LEU A 135 17.23 -13.52 -11.21
CA LEU A 135 18.24 -14.43 -10.64
C LEU A 135 18.00 -15.85 -11.15
N TRP A 136 16.74 -16.31 -11.17
CA TRP A 136 16.39 -17.62 -11.70
C TRP A 136 16.82 -17.79 -13.16
N ARG A 137 16.59 -16.79 -14.02
CA ARG A 137 17.01 -16.85 -15.43
C ARG A 137 18.52 -17.08 -15.57
N ILE A 138 19.35 -16.34 -14.84
CA ILE A 138 20.82 -16.54 -14.83
C ILE A 138 21.20 -17.96 -14.40
N LEU A 139 20.53 -18.47 -13.36
CA LEU A 139 20.82 -19.79 -12.80
C LEU A 139 20.39 -20.93 -13.73
N ALA A 140 19.19 -20.81 -14.31
CA ALA A 140 18.65 -21.78 -15.25
C ALA A 140 19.49 -21.86 -16.54
N ASP A 141 19.94 -20.70 -17.04
CA ASP A 141 20.81 -20.61 -18.22
C ASP A 141 22.27 -21.04 -17.90
N GLY A 142 22.60 -21.17 -16.62
CA GLY A 142 23.95 -21.49 -16.15
C GLY A 142 24.96 -20.40 -16.52
N THR A 143 24.54 -19.14 -16.43
CA THR A 143 25.32 -17.95 -16.76
C THR A 143 26.22 -17.54 -15.59
N HIS A 144 27.42 -17.07 -15.91
CA HIS A 144 28.39 -16.48 -14.99
C HIS A 144 28.51 -14.97 -15.26
N VAL A 145 28.34 -14.13 -14.24
CA VAL A 145 28.07 -12.69 -14.42
C VAL A 145 29.13 -11.74 -13.87
N LEU A 146 30.34 -12.23 -13.62
CA LEU A 146 31.43 -11.36 -13.17
C LEU A 146 31.95 -10.48 -14.30
N THR A 147 32.30 -9.24 -13.94
CA THR A 147 32.80 -8.22 -14.84
C THR A 147 34.17 -7.74 -14.38
N ASP A 148 34.80 -6.88 -15.18
CA ASP A 148 35.94 -6.10 -14.71
C ASP A 148 35.49 -5.08 -13.63
N PHE A 149 36.43 -4.55 -12.86
CA PHE A 149 36.16 -3.55 -11.82
C PHE A 149 35.46 -2.29 -12.39
N PRO A 150 34.55 -1.68 -11.61
CA PRO A 150 33.78 -0.52 -12.04
C PRO A 150 34.67 0.72 -12.21
N ALA A 151 34.45 1.47 -13.29
CA ALA A 151 35.22 2.68 -13.62
C ALA A 151 34.58 3.98 -13.10
N ASP A 152 33.40 3.88 -12.48
CA ASP A 152 32.56 4.99 -12.02
C ASP A 152 32.60 5.23 -10.51
N ARG A 153 33.47 4.51 -9.78
CA ARG A 153 33.60 4.60 -8.31
C ARG A 153 34.79 5.42 -7.82
N GLY A 154 35.49 6.09 -8.74
CA GLY A 154 36.69 6.88 -8.43
C GLY A 154 37.92 6.05 -8.06
N TRP A 155 37.92 4.75 -8.37
CA TRP A 155 39.07 3.87 -8.13
C TRP A 155 40.18 4.14 -9.17
N ASP A 156 41.43 4.26 -8.71
CA ASP A 156 42.61 4.32 -9.60
C ASP A 156 42.95 2.90 -10.09
N LEU A 157 42.21 2.42 -11.10
CA LEU A 157 42.29 1.04 -11.59
C LEU A 157 43.67 0.67 -12.18
N ASP A 158 44.43 1.67 -12.64
CA ASP A 158 45.78 1.45 -13.16
C ASP A 158 46.76 1.17 -12.02
N ARG A 159 46.70 1.95 -10.93
CA ARG A 159 47.55 1.72 -9.75
C ARG A 159 47.07 0.58 -8.87
N LEU A 160 45.78 0.26 -8.90
CA LEU A 160 45.18 -0.77 -8.05
C LEU A 160 45.68 -2.17 -8.41
N TYR A 161 46.19 -2.40 -9.61
CA TYR A 161 46.59 -3.74 -10.04
C TYR A 161 48.10 -3.97 -9.97
N ASP A 162 48.48 -5.09 -9.36
CA ASP A 162 49.84 -5.63 -9.43
C ASP A 162 49.75 -7.16 -9.46
N PRO A 163 50.35 -7.85 -10.45
CA PRO A 163 50.35 -9.31 -10.50
C PRO A 163 51.14 -9.95 -9.34
N ASP A 164 52.00 -9.19 -8.63
CA ASP A 164 52.68 -9.67 -7.44
C ASP A 164 51.75 -9.60 -6.20
N PRO A 165 51.33 -10.73 -5.62
CA PRO A 165 50.54 -10.73 -4.37
C PRO A 165 51.31 -10.14 -3.18
N SER A 166 52.62 -9.92 -3.32
CA SER A 166 53.49 -9.29 -2.35
C SER A 166 53.52 -7.75 -2.42
N ALA A 167 52.83 -7.12 -3.37
CA ALA A 167 52.69 -5.66 -3.48
C ALA A 167 51.62 -5.08 -2.53
N THR A 168 51.89 -3.92 -1.91
CA THR A 168 51.01 -3.32 -0.87
C THR A 168 49.95 -2.44 -1.49
N GLY A 169 48.70 -2.58 -1.03
CA GLY A 169 47.61 -1.71 -1.48
C GLY A 169 47.15 -1.97 -2.91
N THR A 170 47.58 -3.09 -3.50
CA THR A 170 47.22 -3.53 -4.85
C THR A 170 46.48 -4.86 -4.81
N SER A 171 45.85 -5.20 -5.93
CA SER A 171 45.10 -6.41 -6.18
C SER A 171 45.70 -7.14 -7.38
N TYR A 172 45.90 -8.45 -7.28
CA TYR A 172 46.33 -9.26 -8.44
C TYR A 172 45.16 -9.70 -9.33
N VAL A 173 43.93 -9.38 -8.93
CA VAL A 173 42.72 -9.56 -9.75
C VAL A 173 42.14 -8.22 -10.17
N ARG A 174 41.37 -8.21 -11.26
CA ARG A 174 40.65 -7.05 -11.79
C ARG A 174 39.16 -7.30 -12.00
N ARG A 175 38.62 -8.39 -11.44
CA ARG A 175 37.26 -8.87 -11.70
C ARG A 175 36.51 -9.15 -10.41
N GLY A 176 35.19 -9.00 -10.48
CA GLY A 176 34.24 -9.23 -9.39
C GLY A 176 32.80 -9.11 -9.89
N GLY A 177 31.83 -9.28 -9.00
CA GLY A 177 30.42 -9.13 -9.33
C GLY A 177 29.91 -7.78 -8.85
N PHE A 178 29.57 -6.86 -9.76
CA PHE A 178 29.17 -5.51 -9.40
C PHE A 178 27.72 -5.21 -9.81
N LEU A 179 27.04 -4.40 -9.00
CA LEU A 179 25.78 -3.78 -9.36
C LEU A 179 26.07 -2.60 -10.30
N PRO A 180 25.48 -2.56 -11.50
CA PRO A 180 25.74 -1.51 -12.49
C PRO A 180 25.18 -0.15 -12.06
N ASP A 181 24.14 -0.15 -11.22
CA ASP A 181 23.31 0.96 -10.78
C ASP A 181 23.50 1.27 -9.28
N ALA A 182 24.63 0.86 -8.68
CA ALA A 182 24.88 1.02 -7.24
C ALA A 182 24.81 2.46 -6.72
N ALA A 183 24.99 3.46 -7.60
CA ALA A 183 24.93 4.88 -7.24
C ALA A 183 23.52 5.49 -7.40
N ASP A 184 22.63 4.83 -8.16
CA ASP A 184 21.29 5.33 -8.47
C ASP A 184 20.38 5.21 -7.23
N PHE A 185 19.49 6.19 -7.04
CA PHE A 185 18.54 6.21 -5.93
C PHE A 185 17.43 7.24 -6.13
N ASP A 186 16.18 6.84 -5.93
CA ASP A 186 15.03 7.77 -5.94
C ASP A 186 14.85 8.44 -4.56
N ALA A 187 15.61 9.50 -4.32
CA ALA A 187 15.59 10.21 -3.04
C ALA A 187 14.23 10.87 -2.73
N ASP A 188 13.56 11.42 -3.75
CA ASP A 188 12.28 12.09 -3.60
C ASP A 188 11.18 11.10 -3.20
N PHE A 189 11.21 9.88 -3.75
CA PHE A 189 10.28 8.82 -3.37
C PHE A 189 10.29 8.53 -1.88
N PHE A 190 11.49 8.44 -1.29
CA PHE A 190 11.70 8.22 0.13
C PHE A 190 11.73 9.50 0.98
N GLN A 191 11.43 10.66 0.39
CA GLN A 191 11.42 11.96 1.06
C GLN A 191 12.77 12.34 1.68
N ILE A 192 13.87 11.96 1.03
CA ILE A 192 15.24 12.19 1.48
C ILE A 192 15.83 13.40 0.75
N ASN A 193 16.46 14.30 1.51
CA ASN A 193 17.12 15.47 0.94
C ASN A 193 18.26 15.03 -0.01
N PRO A 194 18.43 15.63 -1.20
CA PRO A 194 19.52 15.28 -2.12
C PRO A 194 20.92 15.31 -1.49
N LYS A 195 21.19 16.24 -0.56
CA LYS A 195 22.47 16.30 0.17
C LYS A 195 22.64 15.13 1.14
N GLU A 196 21.55 14.70 1.78
CA GLU A 196 21.56 13.51 2.62
C GLU A 196 21.80 12.26 1.76
N ALA A 197 21.10 12.12 0.63
CA ALA A 197 21.28 11.00 -0.30
C ALA A 197 22.73 10.86 -0.79
N LEU A 198 23.42 11.97 -1.06
CA LEU A 198 24.85 11.97 -1.42
C LEU A 198 25.74 11.38 -0.32
N ALA A 199 25.43 11.69 0.94
CA ALA A 199 26.18 11.21 2.11
C ALA A 199 25.81 9.78 2.53
N MET A 200 24.70 9.23 2.05
CA MET A 200 24.25 7.89 2.39
C MET A 200 25.09 6.80 1.72
N ASP A 201 25.59 5.86 2.51
CA ASP A 201 26.14 4.59 2.03
C ASP A 201 25.14 3.95 1.03
N PRO A 202 25.58 3.57 -0.19
CA PRO A 202 24.77 2.81 -1.14
C PRO A 202 24.01 1.62 -0.54
N GLN A 203 24.56 0.99 0.50
CA GLN A 203 23.88 -0.10 1.21
C GLN A 203 22.55 0.34 1.84
N GLN A 204 22.46 1.57 2.37
CA GLN A 204 21.21 2.12 2.92
C GLN A 204 20.18 2.37 1.82
N ARG A 205 20.62 2.93 0.69
CA ARG A 205 19.78 3.26 -0.47
C ARG A 205 19.19 2.00 -1.09
N LEU A 206 20.05 1.04 -1.41
CA LEU A 206 19.66 -0.24 -1.99
C LEU A 206 18.70 -1.02 -1.10
N LEU A 207 18.91 -0.97 0.22
CA LEU A 207 18.06 -1.66 1.17
C LEU A 207 16.65 -1.04 1.26
N LEU A 208 16.52 0.29 1.17
CA LEU A 208 15.22 0.96 1.14
C LEU A 208 14.40 0.50 -0.07
N GLU A 209 14.99 0.52 -1.26
CA GLU A 209 14.34 0.06 -2.49
C GLU A 209 13.96 -1.42 -2.43
N THR A 210 14.91 -2.28 -2.08
CA THR A 210 14.65 -3.74 -2.02
C THR A 210 13.65 -4.13 -0.93
N SER A 211 13.60 -3.40 0.18
CA SER A 211 12.59 -3.62 1.22
C SER A 211 11.20 -3.21 0.75
N TRP A 212 11.08 -2.06 0.07
CA TRP A 212 9.82 -1.61 -0.52
C TRP A 212 9.28 -2.63 -1.54
N GLU A 213 10.14 -3.09 -2.44
CA GLU A 213 9.79 -4.08 -3.46
C GLU A 213 9.41 -5.43 -2.85
N ALA A 214 10.11 -5.87 -1.80
CA ALA A 214 9.77 -7.12 -1.11
C ALA A 214 8.34 -7.07 -0.53
N LEU A 215 7.93 -5.93 0.02
CA LEU A 215 6.58 -5.70 0.55
C LEU A 215 5.53 -5.67 -0.56
N GLU A 216 5.77 -4.93 -1.65
CA GLU A 216 4.85 -4.91 -2.79
C GLU A 216 4.67 -6.30 -3.41
N ARG A 217 5.74 -7.10 -3.46
CA ARG A 217 5.72 -8.49 -3.94
C ARG A 217 5.04 -9.45 -2.96
N ALA A 218 4.98 -9.12 -1.66
CA ALA A 218 4.16 -9.83 -0.68
C ALA A 218 2.66 -9.46 -0.77
N GLY A 219 2.29 -8.50 -1.63
CA GLY A 219 0.93 -7.99 -1.71
C GLY A 219 0.56 -7.08 -0.53
N ILE A 220 1.56 -6.51 0.16
CA ILE A 220 1.37 -5.65 1.33
C ILE A 220 1.56 -4.20 0.92
N ASP A 221 0.56 -3.36 1.16
CA ASP A 221 0.70 -1.89 1.09
C ASP A 221 1.65 -1.42 2.21
N PRO A 222 2.85 -0.90 1.88
CA PRO A 222 3.80 -0.46 2.91
C PRO A 222 3.25 0.62 3.83
N GLY A 223 2.30 1.44 3.37
CA GLY A 223 1.66 2.50 4.17
C GLY A 223 0.83 1.97 5.33
N ARG A 224 0.35 0.71 5.25
CA ARG A 224 -0.43 0.05 6.32
C ARG A 224 0.44 -0.50 7.46
N LEU A 225 1.76 -0.54 7.29
CA LEU A 225 2.70 -1.02 8.32
C LEU A 225 3.11 0.08 9.31
N ARG A 226 2.75 1.34 9.05
CA ARG A 226 3.06 2.44 9.97
C ARG A 226 2.39 2.20 11.33
N GLY A 227 3.19 2.21 12.39
CA GLY A 227 2.76 1.99 13.76
C GLY A 227 2.59 0.51 14.14
N THR A 228 2.97 -0.44 13.27
CA THR A 228 2.92 -1.86 13.62
C THR A 228 4.23 -2.31 14.25
N SER A 229 4.18 -3.37 15.06
CA SER A 229 5.36 -4.01 15.67
C SER A 229 6.19 -4.84 14.67
N SER A 230 6.26 -4.44 13.40
CA SER A 230 7.04 -5.14 12.38
C SER A 230 8.54 -4.95 12.65
N GLY A 231 9.33 -6.02 12.57
CA GLY A 231 10.77 -6.00 12.84
C GLY A 231 11.64 -5.88 11.58
N VAL A 232 12.89 -5.47 11.74
CA VAL A 232 13.90 -5.34 10.67
C VAL A 232 15.23 -5.94 11.10
N PHE A 233 15.71 -6.95 10.39
CA PHE A 233 16.91 -7.73 10.74
C PHE A 233 17.83 -7.87 9.53
N ILE A 234 18.92 -7.10 9.48
CA ILE A 234 19.75 -7.03 8.27
C ILE A 234 21.20 -7.38 8.58
N GLY A 235 21.76 -8.30 7.81
CA GLY A 235 23.19 -8.56 7.74
C GLY A 235 23.91 -7.48 6.94
N VAL A 236 24.88 -6.79 7.54
CA VAL A 236 25.65 -5.74 6.86
C VAL A 236 27.11 -5.87 7.23
N GLU A 237 27.98 -5.84 6.22
CA GLU A 237 29.42 -5.66 6.40
C GLU A 237 29.75 -4.16 6.27
N PRO A 238 30.48 -3.56 7.23
CA PRO A 238 30.89 -2.17 7.13
C PRO A 238 31.83 -1.96 5.93
N HIS A 239 31.48 -1.02 5.06
CA HIS A 239 32.31 -0.59 3.94
C HIS A 239 32.70 0.89 4.06
N GLU A 240 33.85 1.24 3.48
CA GLU A 240 34.31 2.63 3.43
C GLU A 240 33.55 3.37 2.32
N TYR A 241 32.56 4.17 2.70
CA TYR A 241 31.88 5.11 1.82
C TYR A 241 31.95 6.52 2.38
N GLY A 242 32.29 7.48 1.52
CA GLY A 242 32.39 8.89 1.87
C GLY A 242 33.66 9.27 2.66
N PRO A 243 33.81 10.55 2.98
CA PRO A 243 34.92 11.06 3.77
C PRO A 243 34.81 10.62 5.24
N ARG A 244 35.91 10.74 5.99
CA ARG A 244 35.84 10.57 7.45
C ARG A 244 34.91 11.62 8.03
N THR A 245 34.23 11.30 9.13
CA THR A 245 33.23 12.19 9.75
C THR A 245 33.79 13.59 10.10
N HIS A 246 35.06 13.68 10.50
CA HIS A 246 35.73 14.96 10.80
C HIS A 246 36.32 15.67 9.58
N GLU A 247 36.22 15.07 8.39
CA GLU A 247 36.68 15.58 7.10
C GLU A 247 35.49 15.86 6.16
N ALA A 248 34.28 15.99 6.71
CA ALA A 248 33.06 16.23 5.94
C ALA A 248 33.15 17.57 5.16
N PRO A 249 32.84 17.58 3.85
CA PRO A 249 32.72 18.81 3.07
C PRO A 249 31.63 19.74 3.60
N ASP A 250 31.80 21.05 3.37
CA ASP A 250 30.82 22.07 3.74
C ASP A 250 29.42 21.72 3.20
N GLY A 251 28.44 21.64 4.11
CA GLY A 251 27.05 21.35 3.79
C GLY A 251 26.67 19.86 3.75
N LEU A 252 27.61 18.95 4.06
CA LEU A 252 27.35 17.52 4.28
C LEU A 252 27.62 17.09 5.74
N ASP A 253 28.22 17.96 6.55
CA ASP A 253 28.65 17.73 7.93
C ASP A 253 27.54 17.20 8.85
N GLY A 254 26.29 17.61 8.64
CA GLY A 254 25.13 17.08 9.37
C GLY A 254 24.66 15.68 8.94
N TYR A 255 25.07 15.20 7.76
CA TYR A 255 24.55 13.96 7.15
C TYR A 255 25.55 12.82 7.15
N VAL A 256 26.86 13.09 7.11
CA VAL A 256 27.90 12.04 7.00
C VAL A 256 27.78 10.98 8.09
N LEU A 257 27.53 11.39 9.35
CA LEU A 257 27.39 10.44 10.45
C LEU A 257 26.21 9.48 10.23
N GLY A 258 25.02 10.00 9.91
CA GLY A 258 23.85 9.17 9.64
C GLY A 258 23.99 8.33 8.37
N GLY A 259 24.71 8.84 7.38
CA GLY A 259 24.95 8.19 6.10
C GLY A 259 25.90 7.00 6.17
N SER A 260 26.81 6.95 7.15
CA SER A 260 27.84 5.90 7.25
C SER A 260 27.68 4.92 8.41
N LEU A 261 26.73 5.15 9.33
CA LEU A 261 26.53 4.28 10.50
C LEU A 261 25.84 2.95 10.11
N PRO A 262 26.43 1.76 10.41
CA PRO A 262 25.80 0.47 10.10
C PRO A 262 24.44 0.27 10.77
N SER A 263 24.24 0.81 11.97
CA SER A 263 22.94 0.74 12.68
C SER A 263 21.83 1.50 11.94
N VAL A 264 22.18 2.51 11.14
CA VAL A 264 21.20 3.29 10.36
C VAL A 264 20.72 2.52 9.14
N VAL A 265 21.45 1.49 8.67
CA VAL A 265 21.01 0.66 7.54
C VAL A 265 19.65 0.01 7.81
N SER A 266 19.50 -0.71 8.92
CA SER A 266 18.20 -1.26 9.34
C SER A 266 17.28 -0.17 9.92
N GLY A 267 17.83 0.75 10.73
CA GLY A 267 17.09 1.83 11.36
C GLY A 267 16.34 2.74 10.39
N ARG A 268 16.92 3.04 9.23
CA ARG A 268 16.30 3.88 8.20
C ARG A 268 15.13 3.18 7.51
N VAL A 269 15.19 1.86 7.31
CA VAL A 269 14.04 1.10 6.81
C VAL A 269 12.88 1.17 7.80
N ALA A 270 13.15 0.93 9.08
CA ALA A 270 12.14 1.04 10.14
C ALA A 270 11.56 2.46 10.20
N TYR A 271 12.41 3.49 10.17
CA TYR A 271 11.99 4.90 10.18
C TYR A 271 11.10 5.26 8.99
N THR A 272 11.53 4.94 7.76
CA THR A 272 10.81 5.31 6.53
C THR A 272 9.45 4.62 6.43
N LEU A 273 9.38 3.36 6.85
CA LEU A 273 8.15 2.56 6.84
C LEU A 273 7.30 2.76 8.12
N GLY A 274 7.82 3.46 9.12
CA GLY A 274 7.16 3.69 10.41
C GLY A 274 6.96 2.42 11.24
N LEU A 275 7.94 1.51 11.24
CA LEU A 275 7.88 0.24 11.96
C LEU A 275 8.39 0.40 13.39
N GLU A 276 7.73 -0.26 14.35
CA GLU A 276 8.00 -0.12 15.79
C GLU A 276 8.52 -1.42 16.44
N GLY A 277 8.77 -2.47 15.64
CA GLY A 277 9.32 -3.74 16.13
C GLY A 277 10.85 -3.74 16.29
N PRO A 278 11.44 -4.89 16.69
CA PRO A 278 12.88 -5.02 16.86
C PRO A 278 13.64 -4.68 15.57
N THR A 279 14.64 -3.80 15.68
CA THR A 279 15.43 -3.32 14.54
C THR A 279 16.92 -3.53 14.81
N LEU A 280 17.56 -4.39 14.01
CA LEU A 280 18.91 -4.87 14.24
C LEU A 280 19.73 -4.88 12.94
N THR A 281 20.94 -4.35 13.02
CA THR A 281 22.01 -4.61 12.06
C THR A 281 22.97 -5.64 12.66
N VAL A 282 23.27 -6.70 11.91
CA VAL A 282 24.13 -7.82 12.35
C VAL A 282 25.35 -7.90 11.47
N ASP A 283 26.54 -7.97 12.09
CA ASP A 283 27.79 -8.28 11.41
C ASP A 283 28.33 -9.62 11.90
N THR A 284 28.13 -10.64 11.08
CA THR A 284 28.78 -11.95 11.23
C THR A 284 29.49 -12.34 9.94
N ALA A 285 30.06 -11.32 9.26
CA ALA A 285 30.65 -11.41 7.93
C ALA A 285 29.72 -12.15 6.94
N CYS A 286 30.25 -13.10 6.18
CA CYS A 286 29.55 -13.88 5.17
C CYS A 286 28.27 -14.60 5.65
N SER A 287 28.12 -14.84 6.96
CA SER A 287 26.93 -15.46 7.56
C SER A 287 25.85 -14.46 7.98
N GLY A 288 26.06 -13.16 7.71
CA GLY A 288 25.23 -12.04 8.14
C GLY A 288 23.75 -12.24 7.86
N SER A 289 23.38 -12.44 6.59
CA SER A 289 21.97 -12.57 6.20
C SER A 289 21.25 -13.77 6.85
N LEU A 290 21.92 -14.92 7.01
CA LEU A 290 21.29 -16.08 7.66
C LEU A 290 21.22 -15.94 9.18
N THR A 291 22.18 -15.22 9.77
CA THR A 291 22.12 -14.87 11.20
C THR A 291 20.97 -13.92 11.45
N ALA A 292 20.82 -12.89 10.62
CA ALA A 292 19.70 -11.96 10.67
C ALA A 292 18.35 -12.68 10.46
N LEU A 293 18.29 -13.60 9.50
CA LEU A 293 17.13 -14.46 9.28
C LEU A 293 16.78 -15.31 10.51
N HIS A 294 17.77 -15.93 11.15
CA HIS A 294 17.57 -16.69 12.38
C HIS A 294 16.97 -15.81 13.49
N LEU A 295 17.49 -14.60 13.70
CA LEU A 295 16.95 -13.68 14.72
C LEU A 295 15.52 -13.25 14.41
N ALA A 296 15.20 -12.98 13.14
CA ALA A 296 13.84 -12.66 12.71
C ALA A 296 12.86 -13.82 12.98
N VAL A 297 13.26 -15.06 12.67
CA VAL A 297 12.49 -16.27 12.97
C VAL A 297 12.20 -16.38 14.46
N ARG A 298 13.21 -16.18 15.32
CA ARG A 298 13.02 -16.23 16.78
C ARG A 298 12.11 -15.11 17.28
N SER A 299 12.23 -13.89 16.75
CA SER A 299 11.38 -12.75 17.11
C SER A 299 9.90 -13.03 16.76
N LEU A 300 9.62 -13.59 15.57
CA LEU A 300 8.27 -13.98 15.15
C LEU A 300 7.69 -15.11 16.02
N GLN A 301 8.48 -16.15 16.31
CA GLN A 301 8.07 -17.28 17.17
C GLN A 301 7.78 -16.86 18.61
N ARG A 302 8.44 -15.79 19.09
CA ARG A 302 8.23 -15.20 20.41
C ARG A 302 7.18 -14.09 20.42
N GLY A 303 6.55 -13.78 19.29
CA GLY A 303 5.57 -12.70 19.21
C GLY A 303 6.12 -11.30 19.48
N GLU A 304 7.45 -11.11 19.41
CA GLU A 304 8.10 -9.79 19.52
C GLU A 304 7.78 -8.90 18.30
N CYS A 305 7.42 -9.53 17.17
CA CYS A 305 6.88 -8.88 15.99
C CYS A 305 5.78 -9.74 15.31
N GLY A 306 4.89 -9.09 14.54
CA GLY A 306 3.89 -9.77 13.71
C GLY A 306 4.34 -10.06 12.27
N LEU A 307 5.24 -9.21 11.76
CA LEU A 307 5.87 -9.31 10.44
C LEU A 307 7.36 -8.97 10.62
N ALA A 308 8.25 -9.55 9.81
CA ALA A 308 9.67 -9.19 9.85
C ALA A 308 10.25 -9.02 8.45
N LEU A 309 11.06 -7.98 8.26
CA LEU A 309 11.97 -7.83 7.14
C LEU A 309 13.31 -8.43 7.53
N ALA A 310 13.81 -9.43 6.81
CA ALA A 310 15.09 -10.07 7.11
C ALA A 310 15.94 -10.23 5.86
N GLY A 311 17.25 -10.04 5.95
CA GLY A 311 18.08 -10.09 4.75
C GLY A 311 19.53 -9.72 4.97
N GLY A 312 20.20 -9.34 3.88
CA GLY A 312 21.54 -8.76 3.94
C GLY A 312 21.86 -7.95 2.70
N VAL A 313 22.84 -7.06 2.84
CA VAL A 313 23.31 -6.17 1.77
C VAL A 313 24.83 -6.06 1.80
N THR A 314 25.43 -5.94 0.61
CA THR A 314 26.86 -5.70 0.43
C THR A 314 27.07 -4.86 -0.82
N VAL A 315 27.66 -3.68 -0.66
CA VAL A 315 28.12 -2.81 -1.76
C VAL A 315 29.57 -2.41 -1.51
N ILE A 316 30.44 -2.74 -2.44
CA ILE A 316 31.89 -2.56 -2.36
C ILE A 316 32.24 -1.15 -2.82
N SER A 317 32.16 -0.18 -1.92
CA SER A 317 32.44 1.23 -2.21
C SER A 317 33.94 1.53 -2.38
N SER A 318 34.83 0.78 -1.72
CA SER A 318 36.28 0.91 -1.82
C SER A 318 36.95 -0.41 -2.21
N PRO A 319 38.16 -0.40 -2.82
CA PRO A 319 38.84 -1.61 -3.25
C PRO A 319 39.52 -2.38 -2.09
N GLY A 320 39.31 -1.96 -0.83
CA GLY A 320 39.98 -2.49 0.36
C GLY A 320 39.86 -4.01 0.51
N THR A 321 38.68 -4.58 0.22
CA THR A 321 38.45 -6.04 0.26
C THR A 321 39.36 -6.78 -0.71
N PHE A 322 39.50 -6.30 -1.95
CA PHE A 322 40.35 -6.94 -2.95
C PHE A 322 41.84 -6.84 -2.61
N THR A 323 42.30 -5.69 -2.13
CA THR A 323 43.71 -5.52 -1.75
C THR A 323 44.08 -6.39 -0.53
N THR A 324 43.19 -6.48 0.46
CA THR A 324 43.38 -7.28 1.67
C THR A 324 43.42 -8.78 1.35
N PHE A 325 42.47 -9.28 0.55
CA PHE A 325 42.45 -10.69 0.18
C PHE A 325 43.55 -11.06 -0.83
N SER A 326 44.01 -10.11 -1.65
CA SER A 326 45.19 -10.32 -2.48
C SER A 326 46.44 -10.58 -1.64
N ARG A 327 46.61 -9.85 -0.53
CA ARG A 327 47.71 -10.10 0.41
C ARG A 327 47.67 -11.49 1.04
N GLN A 328 46.47 -12.00 1.29
CA GLN A 328 46.25 -13.33 1.86
C GLN A 328 46.30 -14.44 0.82
N ARG A 329 46.43 -14.10 -0.48
CA ARG A 329 46.31 -15.04 -1.61
C ARG A 329 44.97 -15.79 -1.60
N GLY A 330 43.92 -15.10 -1.15
CA GLY A 330 42.59 -15.68 -0.98
C GLY A 330 41.69 -15.55 -2.21
N LEU A 331 42.09 -14.78 -3.23
CA LEU A 331 41.30 -14.55 -4.44
C LEU A 331 41.67 -15.54 -5.55
N ALA A 332 40.68 -16.06 -6.26
CA ALA A 332 40.89 -16.85 -7.46
C ALA A 332 41.52 -15.95 -8.56
N PRO A 333 42.68 -16.30 -9.14
CA PRO A 333 43.35 -15.46 -10.13
C PRO A 333 42.54 -15.19 -11.40
N ASP A 334 41.67 -16.12 -11.79
CA ASP A 334 40.73 -15.95 -12.91
C ASP A 334 39.39 -15.30 -12.52
N GLY A 335 39.23 -14.99 -11.22
CA GLY A 335 38.04 -14.41 -10.63
C GLY A 335 36.89 -15.39 -10.45
N ARG A 336 37.03 -16.69 -10.71
CA ARG A 336 35.91 -17.64 -10.69
C ARG A 336 35.85 -18.44 -9.40
N ILE A 337 34.66 -18.56 -8.83
CA ILE A 337 34.41 -19.47 -7.68
C ILE A 337 34.13 -20.87 -8.22
N LYS A 338 35.12 -21.77 -8.06
CA LYS A 338 35.07 -23.16 -8.53
C LYS A 338 34.64 -24.11 -7.40
N ALA A 339 33.49 -23.81 -6.79
CA ALA A 339 33.02 -24.49 -5.58
C ALA A 339 33.00 -26.02 -5.76
N PHE A 340 33.76 -26.71 -4.90
CA PHE A 340 33.96 -28.17 -4.88
C PHE A 340 34.61 -28.77 -6.13
N GLY A 341 35.11 -27.95 -7.06
CA GLY A 341 35.88 -28.41 -8.21
C GLY A 341 37.35 -28.65 -7.86
N ALA A 342 38.02 -29.54 -8.59
CA ALA A 342 39.46 -29.80 -8.43
C ALA A 342 40.33 -28.55 -8.66
N GLY A 343 39.83 -27.57 -9.44
CA GLY A 343 40.51 -26.32 -9.73
C GLY A 343 40.32 -25.20 -8.70
N ALA A 344 39.67 -25.46 -7.54
CA ALA A 344 39.41 -24.48 -6.49
C ALA A 344 40.70 -23.82 -5.95
N ASP A 345 40.88 -22.53 -6.26
CA ASP A 345 42.09 -21.75 -6.03
C ASP A 345 41.84 -20.38 -5.36
N GLY A 346 40.63 -20.16 -4.84
CA GLY A 346 40.29 -18.94 -4.11
C GLY A 346 38.85 -18.49 -4.34
N THR A 347 38.50 -17.37 -3.72
CA THR A 347 37.16 -16.76 -3.82
C THR A 347 37.13 -15.58 -4.80
N SER A 348 35.94 -15.04 -5.06
CA SER A 348 35.74 -13.83 -5.85
C SER A 348 34.59 -13.04 -5.28
N PHE A 349 34.83 -11.77 -4.94
CA PHE A 349 33.82 -10.96 -4.27
C PHE A 349 32.83 -10.36 -5.26
N ALA A 350 31.61 -10.23 -4.76
CA ALA A 350 30.50 -9.63 -5.46
C ALA A 350 29.66 -8.78 -4.51
N GLU A 351 28.75 -8.03 -5.11
CA GLU A 351 27.78 -7.18 -4.44
C GLU A 351 26.40 -7.81 -4.48
N GLY A 352 25.50 -7.34 -3.61
CA GLY A 352 24.10 -7.68 -3.73
C GLY A 352 23.29 -7.36 -2.50
N ALA A 353 21.98 -7.46 -2.67
CA ALA A 353 21.00 -7.35 -1.60
C ALA A 353 19.92 -8.42 -1.78
N GLY A 354 19.47 -8.99 -0.66
CA GLY A 354 18.31 -9.86 -0.62
C GLY A 354 17.52 -9.61 0.66
N VAL A 355 16.23 -9.31 0.51
CA VAL A 355 15.30 -9.02 1.62
C VAL A 355 14.09 -9.93 1.50
N PHE A 356 13.73 -10.56 2.62
CA PHE A 356 12.57 -11.42 2.80
C PHE A 356 11.53 -10.70 3.66
N VAL A 357 10.27 -10.82 3.28
CA VAL A 357 9.14 -10.53 4.16
C VAL A 357 8.70 -11.83 4.80
N LEU A 358 8.64 -11.86 6.13
CA LEU A 358 8.40 -13.05 6.93
C LEU A 358 7.19 -12.86 7.84
N ALA A 359 6.39 -13.91 7.95
CA ALA A 359 5.28 -14.00 8.89
C ALA A 359 5.22 -15.42 9.48
N ARG A 360 4.58 -15.59 10.63
CA ARG A 360 4.17 -16.92 11.08
C ARG A 360 3.26 -17.54 10.00
N LEU A 361 3.41 -18.84 9.72
CA LEU A 361 2.66 -19.48 8.64
C LEU A 361 1.15 -19.36 8.85
N THR A 362 0.68 -19.47 10.10
CA THR A 362 -0.75 -19.29 10.42
C THR A 362 -1.24 -17.88 10.13
N ASP A 363 -0.45 -16.85 10.44
CA ASP A 363 -0.77 -15.46 10.14
C ASP A 363 -0.78 -15.20 8.64
N ALA A 364 0.22 -15.72 7.90
CA ALA A 364 0.28 -15.60 6.45
C ALA A 364 -0.98 -16.19 5.78
N LEU A 365 -1.42 -17.37 6.22
CA LEU A 365 -2.62 -18.02 5.69
C LEU A 365 -3.90 -17.28 6.10
N ARG A 366 -3.98 -16.79 7.35
CA ARG A 366 -5.13 -15.99 7.84
C ARG A 366 -5.29 -14.71 7.02
N ASP A 367 -4.18 -14.03 6.78
CA ASP A 367 -4.16 -12.70 6.14
C ASP A 367 -4.15 -12.82 4.59
N GLY A 368 -4.15 -14.04 4.05
CA GLY A 368 -4.18 -14.31 2.62
C GLY A 368 -2.91 -13.92 1.89
N HIS A 369 -1.77 -13.89 2.58
CA HIS A 369 -0.47 -13.63 1.98
C HIS A 369 0.02 -14.84 1.15
N PRO A 370 0.65 -14.61 -0.01
CA PRO A 370 1.27 -15.71 -0.76
C PRO A 370 2.37 -16.36 0.08
N VAL A 371 2.47 -17.69 0.05
CA VAL A 371 3.55 -18.42 0.73
C VAL A 371 4.52 -18.95 -0.33
N LEU A 372 5.70 -18.34 -0.43
CA LEU A 372 6.71 -18.69 -1.44
C LEU A 372 7.53 -19.92 -1.03
N ALA A 373 7.80 -20.05 0.27
CA ALA A 373 8.43 -21.19 0.92
C ALA A 373 8.24 -21.07 2.44
N VAL A 374 8.56 -22.15 3.16
CA VAL A 374 8.45 -22.23 4.62
C VAL A 374 9.83 -22.48 5.22
N ILE A 375 10.26 -21.64 6.17
CA ILE A 375 11.44 -21.88 7.00
C ILE A 375 11.04 -22.85 8.10
N ARG A 376 11.62 -24.06 8.06
CA ARG A 376 11.31 -25.15 8.99
C ARG A 376 12.20 -25.15 10.22
N GLY A 377 13.47 -24.79 10.06
CA GLY A 377 14.40 -24.72 11.18
C GLY A 377 15.65 -23.93 10.86
N THR A 378 16.25 -23.34 11.88
CA THR A 378 17.45 -22.51 11.77
C THR A 378 18.37 -22.72 12.96
N ALA A 379 19.68 -22.75 12.71
CA ALA A 379 20.68 -22.76 13.77
C ALA A 379 21.86 -21.86 13.44
N ILE A 380 22.43 -21.27 14.49
CA ILE A 380 23.71 -20.57 14.46
C ILE A 380 24.65 -21.15 15.52
N ASN A 381 25.95 -21.23 15.22
CA ASN A 381 26.97 -21.59 16.19
C ASN A 381 28.32 -20.92 15.91
N GLN A 382 29.37 -21.34 16.60
CA GLN A 382 30.71 -20.79 16.48
C GLN A 382 31.76 -21.90 16.31
N ASP A 383 32.77 -21.62 15.49
CA ASP A 383 33.93 -22.49 15.26
C ASP A 383 34.80 -22.64 16.52
N GLY A 384 34.77 -21.64 17.41
CA GLY A 384 35.52 -21.61 18.65
C GLY A 384 37.02 -21.45 18.42
N ALA A 385 37.84 -22.14 19.21
CA ALA A 385 39.29 -22.14 19.05
C ALA A 385 39.73 -23.05 17.88
N SER A 386 39.49 -22.59 16.64
CA SER A 386 39.94 -23.26 15.41
C SER A 386 41.41 -22.95 15.09
N ASN A 387 41.93 -23.50 13.99
CA ASN A 387 43.34 -23.37 13.57
C ASN A 387 43.64 -22.00 12.92
N GLY A 388 43.27 -20.91 13.61
CA GLY A 388 43.31 -19.53 13.13
C GLY A 388 41.91 -18.92 13.05
N LEU A 389 41.79 -17.62 13.35
CA LEU A 389 40.49 -16.94 13.47
C LEU A 389 39.58 -17.12 12.26
N ALA A 390 40.15 -17.10 11.04
CA ALA A 390 39.43 -17.24 9.78
C ALA A 390 39.44 -18.67 9.21
N ALA A 391 40.02 -19.65 9.94
CA ALA A 391 40.07 -21.03 9.48
C ALA A 391 38.77 -21.77 9.86
N PRO A 392 38.04 -22.37 8.90
CA PRO A 392 36.76 -23.02 9.16
C PRO A 392 36.92 -24.32 9.97
N ASN A 393 35.87 -24.72 10.69
CA ASN A 393 35.85 -25.94 11.49
C ASN A 393 34.74 -26.92 11.06
N GLY A 394 35.12 -28.01 10.37
CA GLY A 394 34.17 -29.01 9.87
C GLY A 394 33.31 -29.67 10.96
N LEU A 395 33.83 -29.84 12.19
CA LEU A 395 33.02 -30.37 13.31
C LEU A 395 31.96 -29.36 13.78
N ALA A 396 32.25 -28.06 13.72
CA ALA A 396 31.28 -27.01 14.03
C ALA A 396 30.20 -26.92 12.94
N GLN A 397 30.58 -27.05 11.67
CA GLN A 397 29.65 -27.12 10.55
C GLN A 397 28.70 -28.34 10.66
N GLN A 398 29.23 -29.53 10.99
CA GLN A 398 28.38 -30.70 11.27
C GLN A 398 27.40 -30.45 12.43
N ARG A 399 27.84 -29.76 13.49
CA ARG A 399 26.96 -29.44 14.64
C ARG A 399 25.85 -28.48 14.25
N VAL A 400 26.14 -27.40 13.51
CA VAL A 400 25.09 -26.43 13.14
C VAL A 400 24.06 -27.05 12.22
N ILE A 401 24.47 -27.93 11.29
CA ILE A 401 23.55 -28.67 10.42
C ILE A 401 22.62 -29.56 11.26
N ARG A 402 23.19 -30.35 12.19
CA ARG A 402 22.39 -31.21 13.08
C ARG A 402 21.46 -30.42 13.99
N GLN A 403 21.87 -29.23 14.45
CA GLN A 403 21.04 -28.34 15.25
C GLN A 403 19.86 -27.78 14.45
N ALA A 404 20.09 -27.37 13.19
CA ALA A 404 19.02 -26.89 12.32
C ALA A 404 18.02 -28.01 11.96
N LEU A 405 18.51 -29.23 11.72
CA LEU A 405 17.66 -30.42 11.53
C LEU A 405 16.82 -30.72 12.78
N ALA A 406 17.41 -30.64 13.97
CA ALA A 406 16.70 -30.83 15.22
C ALA A 406 15.64 -29.74 15.47
N ASP A 407 15.98 -28.47 15.19
CA ASP A 407 15.04 -27.34 15.25
C ASP A 407 13.87 -27.51 14.28
N ALA A 408 14.11 -28.10 13.10
CA ALA A 408 13.08 -28.40 12.11
C ALA A 408 12.25 -29.66 12.43
N GLY A 409 12.68 -30.48 13.38
CA GLY A 409 12.12 -31.80 13.65
C GLY A 409 12.30 -32.80 12.50
N LEU A 410 13.40 -32.70 11.74
CA LEU A 410 13.65 -33.49 10.52
C LEU A 410 14.87 -34.40 10.65
N ALA A 411 14.80 -35.57 9.99
CA ALA A 411 15.96 -36.43 9.78
C ALA A 411 16.81 -35.94 8.59
N PRO A 412 18.13 -36.23 8.56
CA PRO A 412 18.99 -35.82 7.44
C PRO A 412 18.55 -36.39 6.07
N GLY A 413 17.90 -37.56 6.07
CA GLY A 413 17.36 -38.20 4.86
C GLY A 413 16.19 -37.43 4.22
N GLU A 414 15.60 -36.48 4.94
CA GLU A 414 14.44 -35.71 4.50
C GLU A 414 14.79 -34.39 3.79
N VAL A 415 16.08 -34.05 3.64
CA VAL A 415 16.52 -32.85 2.92
C VAL A 415 17.08 -33.27 1.56
N ASP A 416 16.59 -32.71 0.47
CA ASP A 416 16.94 -33.17 -0.89
C ASP A 416 18.23 -32.54 -1.43
N ALA A 417 18.44 -31.27 -1.07
CA ALA A 417 19.53 -30.47 -1.60
C ALA A 417 20.15 -29.58 -0.53
N VAL A 418 21.42 -29.24 -0.71
CA VAL A 418 22.10 -28.19 0.04
C VAL A 418 22.67 -27.14 -0.92
N GLU A 419 22.25 -25.91 -0.68
CA GLU A 419 22.94 -24.72 -1.16
C GLU A 419 24.06 -24.39 -0.17
N ALA A 420 25.29 -24.68 -0.59
CA ALA A 420 26.46 -24.60 0.26
C ALA A 420 27.00 -23.18 0.42
N HIS A 421 27.84 -23.01 1.44
CA HIS A 421 28.69 -21.84 1.52
C HIS A 421 29.67 -21.79 0.33
N GLY A 422 30.34 -22.89 -0.01
CA GLY A 422 30.98 -23.16 -1.31
C GLY A 422 31.76 -21.99 -1.90
N THR A 423 32.85 -21.58 -1.24
CA THR A 423 33.59 -20.36 -1.62
C THR A 423 34.65 -20.58 -2.70
N GLY A 424 34.89 -21.82 -3.13
CA GLY A 424 35.92 -22.13 -4.12
C GLY A 424 37.33 -22.14 -3.52
N THR A 425 37.45 -22.24 -2.20
CA THR A 425 38.74 -22.16 -1.50
C THR A 425 39.33 -23.56 -1.32
N THR A 426 40.64 -23.68 -1.53
CA THR A 426 41.36 -24.96 -1.46
C THR A 426 41.21 -25.68 -0.11
N LEU A 427 41.06 -24.92 0.99
CA LEU A 427 40.87 -25.48 2.33
C LEU A 427 39.39 -25.58 2.74
N GLY A 428 38.57 -24.58 2.40
CA GLY A 428 37.19 -24.49 2.85
C GLY A 428 36.28 -25.52 2.19
N ASP A 429 36.39 -25.70 0.88
CA ASP A 429 35.52 -26.61 0.14
C ASP A 429 35.66 -28.07 0.60
N PRO A 430 36.88 -28.62 0.85
CA PRO A 430 37.01 -29.96 1.42
C PRO A 430 36.42 -30.09 2.83
N ILE A 431 36.58 -29.07 3.67
CA ILE A 431 36.05 -29.08 5.04
C ILE A 431 34.52 -29.11 5.03
N GLU A 432 33.90 -28.29 4.18
CA GLU A 432 32.44 -28.25 4.02
C GLU A 432 31.91 -29.54 3.39
N GLY A 433 32.55 -30.03 2.32
CA GLY A 433 32.16 -31.29 1.67
C GLY A 433 32.17 -32.48 2.63
N GLN A 434 33.23 -32.62 3.43
CA GLN A 434 33.32 -33.66 4.46
C GLN A 434 32.26 -33.48 5.57
N ALA A 435 31.99 -32.23 5.98
CA ALA A 435 30.95 -31.96 6.97
C ALA A 435 29.56 -32.35 6.48
N LEU A 436 29.24 -32.07 5.21
CA LEU A 436 27.98 -32.43 4.57
C LEU A 436 27.83 -33.95 4.41
N VAL A 437 28.87 -34.64 3.94
CA VAL A 437 28.88 -36.13 3.87
C VAL A 437 28.64 -36.72 5.26
N ALA A 438 29.29 -36.21 6.30
CA ALA A 438 29.13 -36.69 7.67
C ALA A 438 27.77 -36.34 8.33
N ALA A 439 27.11 -35.27 7.89
CA ALA A 439 25.82 -34.85 8.45
C ALA A 439 24.61 -35.44 7.70
N TYR A 440 24.68 -35.50 6.36
CA TYR A 440 23.58 -35.90 5.48
C TYR A 440 23.77 -37.25 4.78
N GLY A 441 25.01 -37.69 4.59
CA GLY A 441 25.31 -38.93 3.86
C GLY A 441 25.04 -40.20 4.67
N ALA A 442 25.05 -40.12 6.01
CA ALA A 442 24.81 -41.26 6.88
C ALA A 442 23.37 -41.79 6.75
N GLY A 443 23.23 -43.07 6.36
CA GLY A 443 21.92 -43.71 6.20
C GLY A 443 21.15 -43.32 4.93
N ARG A 444 21.78 -42.59 4.01
CA ARG A 444 21.20 -42.17 2.72
C ARG A 444 21.51 -43.19 1.62
N SER A 445 20.54 -43.43 0.73
CA SER A 445 20.74 -44.27 -0.45
C SER A 445 21.44 -43.49 -1.58
N PRO A 446 22.40 -44.09 -2.31
CA PRO A 446 22.96 -43.50 -3.53
C PRO A 446 21.93 -43.24 -4.63
N ASP A 447 20.76 -43.88 -4.59
CA ASP A 447 19.67 -43.63 -5.55
C ASP A 447 18.91 -42.32 -5.26
N HIS A 448 19.00 -41.84 -4.01
CA HIS A 448 18.43 -40.57 -3.55
C HIS A 448 19.51 -39.73 -2.85
N PRO A 449 20.55 -39.31 -3.60
CA PRO A 449 21.67 -38.57 -3.03
C PRO A 449 21.22 -37.19 -2.56
N LEU A 450 21.99 -36.59 -1.66
CA LEU A 450 21.89 -35.17 -1.37
C LEU A 450 22.51 -34.40 -2.53
N TRP A 451 21.75 -33.52 -3.15
CA TRP A 451 22.26 -32.65 -4.21
C TRP A 451 23.02 -31.45 -3.63
N LEU A 452 24.19 -31.14 -4.17
CA LEU A 452 25.07 -30.10 -3.65
C LEU A 452 25.45 -29.09 -4.75
N GLY A 453 25.33 -27.80 -4.45
CA GLY A 453 25.81 -26.74 -5.33
C GLY A 453 26.01 -25.42 -4.59
N SER A 454 26.47 -24.40 -5.32
CA SER A 454 26.56 -23.03 -4.80
C SER A 454 26.24 -21.97 -5.85
N VAL A 455 25.38 -21.01 -5.49
CA VAL A 455 25.03 -19.81 -6.25
C VAL A 455 26.27 -18.95 -6.56
N LYS A 456 27.30 -19.05 -5.72
CA LYS A 456 28.54 -18.25 -5.85
C LYS A 456 29.32 -18.54 -7.13
N SER A 457 29.15 -19.74 -7.70
CA SER A 457 29.73 -20.09 -8.99
C SER A 457 29.17 -19.25 -10.15
N ASN A 458 27.94 -18.75 -10.02
CA ASN A 458 27.28 -17.88 -10.99
C ASN A 458 27.57 -16.40 -10.74
N ILE A 459 27.36 -15.94 -9.51
CA ILE A 459 27.29 -14.49 -9.19
C ILE A 459 28.45 -13.97 -8.33
N GLY A 460 29.37 -14.82 -7.90
CA GLY A 460 30.41 -14.47 -6.94
C GLY A 460 29.94 -14.49 -5.48
N HIS A 461 30.81 -14.10 -4.56
CA HIS A 461 30.53 -14.05 -3.12
C HIS A 461 30.01 -12.67 -2.71
N THR A 462 28.70 -12.58 -2.47
CA THR A 462 27.99 -11.33 -2.16
C THR A 462 28.07 -10.89 -0.68
N GLY A 463 29.22 -11.12 -0.03
CA GLY A 463 29.46 -10.73 1.38
C GLY A 463 28.34 -11.14 2.35
N ALA A 464 27.84 -10.17 3.12
CA ALA A 464 26.75 -10.34 4.07
C ALA A 464 25.43 -10.79 3.42
N ALA A 465 25.23 -10.56 2.11
CA ALA A 465 24.04 -10.97 1.36
C ALA A 465 24.14 -12.42 0.80
N ALA A 466 25.26 -13.11 1.00
CA ALA A 466 25.52 -14.42 0.39
C ALA A 466 24.50 -15.50 0.77
N GLY A 467 24.07 -15.52 2.03
CA GLY A 467 23.06 -16.48 2.48
C GLY A 467 21.69 -16.21 1.86
N ALA A 468 21.31 -14.94 1.72
CA ALA A 468 20.04 -14.55 1.10
C ALA A 468 19.99 -14.99 -0.36
N ALA A 469 21.08 -14.84 -1.13
CA ALA A 469 21.16 -15.34 -2.50
C ALA A 469 20.90 -16.85 -2.58
N GLY A 470 21.46 -17.61 -1.63
CA GLY A 470 21.25 -19.05 -1.53
C GLY A 470 19.80 -19.45 -1.23
N VAL A 471 19.15 -18.76 -0.29
CA VAL A 471 17.72 -18.96 0.01
C VAL A 471 16.87 -18.64 -1.21
N ILE A 472 17.11 -17.51 -1.89
CA ILE A 472 16.35 -17.12 -3.09
C ILE A 472 16.51 -18.14 -4.21
N LYS A 473 17.73 -18.65 -4.45
CA LYS A 473 17.99 -19.73 -5.41
C LYS A 473 17.12 -20.95 -5.10
N MET A 474 17.06 -21.38 -3.84
CA MET A 474 16.30 -22.58 -3.45
C MET A 474 14.78 -22.36 -3.49
N VAL A 475 14.28 -21.18 -3.12
CA VAL A 475 12.86 -20.82 -3.32
C VAL A 475 12.49 -20.89 -4.81
N GLN A 476 13.31 -20.31 -5.68
CA GLN A 476 13.05 -20.35 -7.13
C GLN A 476 13.19 -21.76 -7.70
N ALA A 477 14.11 -22.58 -7.21
CA ALA A 477 14.24 -23.99 -7.59
C ALA A 477 13.00 -24.80 -7.20
N MET A 478 12.40 -24.56 -6.03
CA MET A 478 11.13 -25.20 -5.62
C MET A 478 9.98 -24.82 -6.54
N ARG A 479 9.83 -23.51 -6.83
CA ARG A 479 8.78 -22.98 -7.71
C ARG A 479 8.89 -23.51 -9.16
N ASN A 480 10.11 -23.67 -9.65
CA ASN A 480 10.38 -24.19 -11.00
C ASN A 480 10.62 -25.70 -11.04
N ARG A 481 10.50 -26.40 -9.90
CA ARG A 481 10.67 -27.85 -9.76
C ARG A 481 11.97 -28.37 -10.38
N THR A 482 13.05 -27.60 -10.28
CA THR A 482 14.34 -27.91 -10.91
C THR A 482 15.49 -27.38 -10.07
N LEU A 483 16.49 -28.21 -9.79
CA LEU A 483 17.75 -27.80 -9.18
C LEU A 483 18.72 -27.35 -10.28
N PRO A 484 19.15 -26.08 -10.32
CA PRO A 484 20.08 -25.60 -11.34
C PRO A 484 21.50 -26.09 -11.08
N ARG A 485 22.28 -26.26 -12.15
CA ARG A 485 23.68 -26.71 -12.05
C ARG A 485 24.56 -25.70 -11.31
N THR A 486 25.56 -26.19 -10.59
CA THR A 486 26.70 -25.41 -10.12
C THR A 486 27.75 -25.33 -11.23
N LEU A 487 28.42 -24.18 -11.36
CA LEU A 487 29.39 -23.96 -12.44
C LEU A 487 30.82 -24.32 -12.02
N HIS A 488 31.68 -24.49 -13.04
CA HIS A 488 33.13 -24.66 -12.90
C HIS A 488 33.58 -25.94 -12.18
N VAL A 489 32.79 -27.01 -12.29
CA VAL A 489 33.12 -28.35 -11.80
C VAL A 489 33.37 -29.27 -12.99
N ASP A 490 34.58 -29.21 -13.55
CA ASP A 490 35.00 -30.18 -14.59
C ASP A 490 35.25 -31.56 -13.96
N GLU A 491 35.92 -31.59 -12.81
CA GLU A 491 36.10 -32.75 -11.94
C GLU A 491 35.87 -32.31 -10.48
N PRO A 492 35.23 -33.15 -9.64
CA PRO A 492 35.09 -32.87 -8.21
C PRO A 492 36.45 -32.86 -7.50
N THR A 493 36.58 -32.09 -6.43
CA THR A 493 37.82 -32.04 -5.64
C THR A 493 38.18 -33.43 -5.09
N PRO A 494 39.44 -33.90 -5.25
CA PRO A 494 39.87 -35.20 -4.74
C PRO A 494 40.09 -35.21 -3.22
N HIS A 495 39.94 -34.06 -2.56
CA HIS A 495 40.14 -33.91 -1.11
C HIS A 495 38.88 -34.24 -0.28
N VAL A 496 37.82 -34.68 -0.94
CA VAL A 496 36.60 -35.21 -0.33
C VAL A 496 36.35 -36.59 -0.92
N ASP A 497 35.98 -37.55 -0.08
CA ASP A 497 35.58 -38.88 -0.52
C ASP A 497 34.12 -38.87 -0.98
N TRP A 498 33.91 -38.82 -2.29
CA TRP A 498 32.59 -38.86 -2.93
C TRP A 498 32.12 -40.29 -3.27
N SER A 499 32.93 -41.32 -2.99
CA SER A 499 32.76 -42.67 -3.54
C SER A 499 31.49 -43.38 -3.08
N ASP A 500 30.99 -43.06 -1.88
CA ASP A 500 29.71 -43.55 -1.37
C ASP A 500 28.51 -43.07 -2.21
N GLY A 501 28.66 -41.99 -2.98
CA GLY A 501 27.65 -41.48 -3.90
C GLY A 501 26.38 -40.95 -3.22
N THR A 502 26.38 -40.79 -1.90
CA THR A 502 25.27 -40.30 -1.06
C THR A 502 25.15 -38.77 -1.06
N VAL A 503 26.19 -38.06 -1.49
CA VAL A 503 26.20 -36.63 -1.79
C VAL A 503 26.74 -36.46 -3.20
N ARG A 504 26.05 -35.68 -4.04
CA ARG A 504 26.44 -35.47 -5.45
C ARG A 504 26.39 -34.00 -5.84
N LEU A 505 27.41 -33.54 -6.54
CA LEU A 505 27.46 -32.19 -7.09
C LEU A 505 26.44 -32.05 -8.24
N LEU A 506 25.75 -30.92 -8.28
CA LEU A 506 24.82 -30.53 -9.35
C LEU A 506 25.59 -30.11 -10.60
N THR A 507 26.27 -31.03 -11.29
CA THR A 507 27.03 -30.73 -12.52
C THR A 507 26.12 -30.49 -13.73
N GLU A 508 24.87 -30.93 -13.64
CA GLU A 508 23.81 -30.69 -14.62
C GLU A 508 22.49 -30.33 -13.90
N PRO A 509 21.53 -29.68 -14.57
CA PRO A 509 20.22 -29.42 -13.99
C PRO A 509 19.48 -30.72 -13.67
N VAL A 510 18.90 -30.82 -12.48
CA VAL A 510 18.17 -32.02 -12.02
C VAL A 510 16.69 -31.67 -11.83
N PRO A 511 15.75 -32.39 -12.47
CA PRO A 511 14.33 -32.29 -12.16
C PRO A 511 14.09 -32.57 -10.67
N TRP A 512 13.37 -31.69 -10.00
CA TRP A 512 13.04 -31.80 -8.59
C TRP A 512 11.55 -32.05 -8.47
N ASP A 513 11.09 -33.21 -8.90
CA ASP A 513 9.69 -33.58 -8.79
C ASP A 513 9.29 -33.89 -7.36
N ALA A 514 8.08 -33.48 -6.97
CA ALA A 514 7.54 -33.78 -5.65
C ALA A 514 7.28 -35.29 -5.58
N ALA A 515 7.98 -35.96 -4.68
CA ALA A 515 7.63 -37.31 -4.24
C ALA A 515 6.43 -37.23 -3.27
N ASP A 516 6.10 -38.32 -2.58
CA ASP A 516 5.10 -38.32 -1.49
C ASP A 516 5.49 -37.40 -0.29
N THR A 517 6.63 -36.70 -0.36
CA THR A 517 7.19 -35.83 0.67
C THR A 517 7.48 -34.42 0.13
N PRO A 518 7.33 -33.37 0.95
CA PRO A 518 7.64 -32.00 0.54
C PRO A 518 9.11 -31.82 0.15
N ARG A 519 9.37 -31.04 -0.90
CA ARG A 519 10.73 -30.61 -1.27
C ARG A 519 11.39 -29.83 -0.15
N ARG A 520 12.63 -30.19 0.21
CA ARG A 520 13.36 -29.52 1.29
C ARG A 520 14.81 -29.23 0.89
N ALA A 521 15.30 -28.06 1.26
CA ALA A 521 16.69 -27.67 1.06
C ALA A 521 17.33 -27.09 2.32
N GLY A 522 18.59 -27.44 2.56
CA GLY A 522 19.46 -26.77 3.52
C GLY A 522 20.26 -25.64 2.86
N ILE A 523 20.47 -24.54 3.57
CA ILE A 523 21.28 -23.40 3.12
C ILE A 523 22.34 -23.11 4.18
N SER A 524 23.60 -23.17 3.79
CA SER A 524 24.75 -22.92 4.66
C SER A 524 25.40 -21.57 4.37
N SER A 525 25.78 -20.85 5.43
CA SER A 525 26.73 -19.73 5.30
C SER A 525 27.64 -19.65 6.51
N PHE A 526 28.96 -19.57 6.27
CA PHE A 526 30.00 -19.61 7.29
C PHE A 526 30.80 -18.32 7.24
N GLY A 527 30.75 -17.53 8.32
CA GLY A 527 31.41 -16.25 8.40
C GLY A 527 32.91 -16.40 8.67
N ALA A 528 33.71 -15.51 8.10
CA ALA A 528 35.16 -15.46 8.36
C ALA A 528 35.52 -15.18 9.83
N SER A 529 34.56 -14.75 10.66
CA SER A 529 34.68 -14.61 12.12
C SER A 529 34.40 -15.91 12.90
N GLY A 530 34.15 -17.02 12.21
CA GLY A 530 33.84 -18.33 12.79
C GLY A 530 32.37 -18.57 13.10
N THR A 531 31.48 -17.59 12.90
CA THR A 531 30.03 -17.80 13.09
C THR A 531 29.46 -18.59 11.92
N ASN A 532 28.83 -19.73 12.21
CA ASN A 532 28.17 -20.56 11.21
C ASN A 532 26.66 -20.42 11.30
N ALA A 533 25.98 -20.42 10.17
CA ALA A 533 24.53 -20.47 10.09
C ALA A 533 24.07 -21.57 9.12
N HIS A 534 23.01 -22.27 9.49
CA HIS A 534 22.34 -23.24 8.63
C HIS A 534 20.82 -23.09 8.74
N VAL A 535 20.13 -23.04 7.60
CA VAL A 535 18.69 -22.82 7.49
C VAL A 535 18.07 -23.94 6.65
N ILE A 536 16.95 -24.49 7.08
CA ILE A 536 16.18 -25.48 6.32
C ILE A 536 14.89 -24.83 5.85
N ILE A 537 14.66 -24.86 4.53
CA ILE A 537 13.41 -24.44 3.91
C ILE A 537 12.68 -25.62 3.28
N GLU A 538 11.36 -25.49 3.19
CA GLU A 538 10.42 -26.45 2.64
C GLU A 538 9.50 -25.75 1.63
N GLU A 539 9.04 -26.48 0.61
CA GLU A 539 8.02 -25.96 -0.30
C GLU A 539 6.72 -25.59 0.44
N PRO A 540 5.96 -24.60 -0.06
CA PRO A 540 4.72 -24.20 0.60
C PRO A 540 3.70 -25.35 0.65
N PRO A 541 2.77 -25.35 1.62
CA PRO A 541 1.63 -26.26 1.62
C PRO A 541 0.89 -26.18 0.29
N ALA A 542 0.38 -27.32 -0.22
CA ALA A 542 -0.40 -27.33 -1.45
C ALA A 542 -1.58 -26.34 -1.33
N GLU A 543 -1.62 -25.35 -2.22
CA GLU A 543 -2.75 -24.43 -2.28
C GLU A 543 -4.01 -25.22 -2.63
N ASN A 544 -5.08 -25.06 -1.85
CA ASN A 544 -6.38 -25.62 -2.20
C ASN A 544 -7.02 -24.73 -3.28
N THR A 545 -6.42 -24.72 -4.47
CA THR A 545 -6.94 -23.99 -5.64
C THR A 545 -8.11 -24.76 -6.24
N GLU A 546 -9.22 -24.84 -5.52
CA GLU A 546 -10.52 -24.84 -6.19
C GLU A 546 -10.76 -23.41 -6.67
N ALA A 547 -10.08 -23.04 -7.76
CA ALA A 547 -10.32 -21.78 -8.45
C ALA A 547 -11.76 -21.81 -8.94
N THR A 548 -12.66 -21.20 -8.17
CA THR A 548 -14.00 -20.92 -8.66
C THR A 548 -13.81 -19.77 -9.63
N GLU A 549 -13.85 -20.03 -10.93
CA GLU A 549 -13.82 -18.95 -11.92
C GLU A 549 -14.96 -17.98 -11.56
N PRO A 550 -14.66 -16.75 -11.11
CA PRO A 550 -15.71 -15.78 -10.91
C PRO A 550 -16.35 -15.56 -12.29
N PRO A 551 -17.69 -15.52 -12.38
CA PRO A 551 -18.34 -15.35 -13.66
C PRO A 551 -17.77 -14.10 -14.33
N ALA A 552 -17.28 -14.25 -15.57
CA ALA A 552 -16.84 -13.14 -16.40
C ALA A 552 -18.03 -12.20 -16.57
N ALA A 553 -18.08 -11.18 -15.73
CA ALA A 553 -19.05 -10.13 -15.87
C ALA A 553 -18.38 -9.07 -16.74
N ASP A 554 -18.98 -8.76 -17.89
CA ASP A 554 -18.66 -7.61 -18.75
C ASP A 554 -18.94 -6.29 -17.97
N ARG A 555 -18.20 -6.08 -16.88
CA ARG A 555 -18.37 -4.97 -15.95
C ARG A 555 -17.15 -4.06 -16.06
N PRO A 556 -17.34 -2.73 -15.98
CA PRO A 556 -16.22 -1.82 -15.88
C PRO A 556 -15.37 -2.16 -14.65
N VAL A 557 -14.09 -2.44 -14.87
CA VAL A 557 -13.10 -2.65 -13.79
C VAL A 557 -12.20 -1.41 -13.67
N PRO A 558 -12.05 -0.84 -12.45
CA PRO A 558 -11.13 0.26 -12.23
C PRO A 558 -9.73 -0.26 -11.93
N VAL A 559 -8.81 -0.14 -12.89
CA VAL A 559 -7.38 -0.37 -12.64
C VAL A 559 -6.76 0.94 -12.18
N VAL A 560 -6.32 0.98 -10.91
CA VAL A 560 -5.76 2.18 -10.29
C VAL A 560 -4.24 2.12 -10.30
N LEU A 561 -3.59 3.24 -10.57
CA LEU A 561 -2.14 3.36 -10.53
C LEU A 561 -1.80 4.58 -9.69
N SER A 562 -0.68 4.50 -8.98
CA SER A 562 -0.11 5.67 -8.35
C SER A 562 1.41 5.65 -8.37
N ALA A 563 2.01 6.84 -8.25
CA ALA A 563 3.44 7.06 -8.16
C ALA A 563 3.73 8.40 -7.47
N GLN A 564 4.98 8.62 -7.07
CA GLN A 564 5.39 9.91 -6.47
C GLN A 564 5.58 11.02 -7.51
N GLY A 565 5.81 10.67 -8.79
CA GLY A 565 5.95 11.61 -9.90
C GLY A 565 5.28 11.12 -11.17
N GLU A 566 5.09 12.02 -12.15
CA GLU A 566 4.43 11.71 -13.42
C GLU A 566 5.22 10.69 -14.26
N ASP A 567 6.54 10.79 -14.29
CA ASP A 567 7.42 9.85 -15.02
C ASP A 567 7.36 8.45 -14.41
N ALA A 568 7.35 8.36 -13.08
CA ALA A 568 7.16 7.09 -12.38
C ALA A 568 5.75 6.50 -12.62
N LEU A 569 4.71 7.33 -12.75
CA LEU A 569 3.36 6.87 -13.08
C LEU A 569 3.31 6.29 -14.51
N ARG A 570 3.97 6.95 -15.46
CA ARG A 570 4.12 6.47 -16.84
C ARG A 570 4.90 5.16 -16.91
N ALA A 571 6.01 5.07 -16.17
CA ALA A 571 6.80 3.85 -16.07
C ALA A 571 6.00 2.69 -15.46
N GLN A 572 5.15 2.97 -14.47
CA GLN A 572 4.26 1.95 -13.91
C GLN A 572 3.22 1.46 -14.92
N ALA A 573 2.64 2.35 -15.73
CA ALA A 573 1.75 1.97 -16.82
C ALA A 573 2.46 1.09 -17.86
N ALA A 574 3.70 1.43 -18.23
CA ALA A 574 4.52 0.63 -19.12
C ALA A 574 4.83 -0.77 -18.55
N ARG A 575 5.09 -0.88 -17.24
CA ARG A 575 5.26 -2.17 -16.56
C ARG A 575 3.98 -3.00 -16.56
N LEU A 576 2.81 -2.40 -16.33
CA LEU A 576 1.54 -3.15 -16.36
C LEU A 576 1.19 -3.68 -17.76
N LEU A 577 1.62 -3.00 -18.83
CA LEU A 577 1.42 -3.48 -20.20
C LEU A 577 2.10 -4.82 -20.47
N THR A 578 3.17 -5.18 -19.74
CA THR A 578 3.88 -6.45 -19.98
C THR A 578 3.13 -7.67 -19.43
N VAL A 579 2.17 -7.46 -18.52
CA VAL A 579 1.41 -8.53 -17.86
C VAL A 579 -0.08 -8.54 -18.23
N VAL A 580 -0.58 -7.49 -18.89
CA VAL A 580 -2.02 -7.32 -19.20
C VAL A 580 -2.63 -8.48 -20.00
N ASP A 581 -1.82 -9.17 -20.82
CA ASP A 581 -2.27 -10.29 -21.64
C ASP A 581 -2.34 -11.62 -20.87
N GLY A 582 -1.50 -11.77 -19.86
CA GLY A 582 -1.41 -12.96 -19.01
C GLY A 582 -2.31 -12.94 -17.77
N THR A 583 -2.94 -11.81 -17.47
CA THR A 583 -3.70 -11.60 -16.23
C THR A 583 -5.15 -11.19 -16.51
N SER A 584 -6.07 -11.61 -15.64
CA SER A 584 -7.46 -11.12 -15.68
C SER A 584 -7.51 -9.62 -15.38
N PRO A 585 -8.28 -8.80 -16.12
CA PRO A 585 -8.49 -7.40 -15.78
C PRO A 585 -9.02 -7.20 -14.35
N LEU A 586 -9.82 -8.15 -13.83
CA LEU A 586 -10.33 -8.11 -12.46
C LEU A 586 -9.22 -8.33 -11.43
N ASP A 587 -8.34 -9.32 -11.65
CA ASP A 587 -7.21 -9.59 -10.76
C ASP A 587 -6.24 -8.41 -10.74
N LEU A 588 -6.03 -7.76 -11.89
CA LEU A 588 -5.21 -6.56 -11.99
C LEU A 588 -5.84 -5.38 -11.22
N ALA A 589 -7.15 -5.15 -11.39
CA ALA A 589 -7.87 -4.12 -10.65
C ALA A 589 -7.82 -4.37 -9.13
N TYR A 590 -8.09 -5.60 -8.70
CA TYR A 590 -8.03 -6.00 -7.30
C TYR A 590 -6.64 -5.80 -6.70
N SER A 591 -5.61 -6.32 -7.38
CA SER A 591 -4.22 -6.24 -6.90
C SER A 591 -3.77 -4.80 -6.79
N THR A 592 -3.99 -4.00 -7.83
CA THR A 592 -3.57 -2.58 -7.84
C THR A 592 -4.31 -1.71 -6.82
N ALA A 593 -5.57 -2.05 -6.50
CA ALA A 593 -6.36 -1.30 -5.53
C ALA A 593 -6.09 -1.67 -4.06
N THR A 594 -5.65 -2.90 -3.77
CA THR A 594 -5.61 -3.42 -2.39
C THR A 594 -4.21 -3.71 -1.88
N THR A 595 -3.22 -3.85 -2.76
CA THR A 595 -1.86 -4.31 -2.42
C THR A 595 -0.75 -3.31 -2.71
N ARG A 596 -1.12 -2.07 -3.07
CA ARG A 596 -0.18 -0.99 -3.44
C ARG A 596 -0.48 0.27 -2.66
N ALA A 597 0.57 1.01 -2.32
CA ALA A 597 0.43 2.31 -1.69
C ALA A 597 -0.30 3.29 -2.61
N ALA A 598 -1.16 4.12 -2.04
CA ALA A 598 -1.91 5.15 -2.76
C ALA A 598 -1.14 6.49 -2.77
N LEU A 599 -0.16 6.60 -3.67
CA LEU A 599 0.79 7.72 -3.79
C LEU A 599 0.15 8.98 -4.43
N ARG A 600 0.95 10.04 -4.56
CA ARG A 600 0.51 11.41 -4.90
C ARG A 600 -0.06 11.56 -6.30
N HIS A 601 0.65 11.09 -7.32
CA HIS A 601 0.20 11.13 -8.72
C HIS A 601 -0.59 9.85 -8.99
N ARG A 602 -1.84 9.98 -9.42
CA ARG A 602 -2.77 8.87 -9.57
C ARG A 602 -3.34 8.82 -10.98
N ALA A 603 -3.56 7.61 -11.46
CA ALA A 603 -4.36 7.35 -12.64
C ALA A 603 -5.38 6.26 -12.36
N THR A 604 -6.56 6.36 -12.97
CA THR A 604 -7.57 5.32 -12.98
C THR A 604 -7.94 5.01 -14.42
N VAL A 605 -7.82 3.75 -14.80
CA VAL A 605 -8.32 3.23 -16.07
C VAL A 605 -9.61 2.47 -15.80
N VAL A 606 -10.72 2.97 -16.33
CA VAL A 606 -12.01 2.27 -16.31
C VAL A 606 -12.20 1.59 -17.66
N ALA A 607 -12.12 0.26 -17.68
CA ALA A 607 -12.21 -0.53 -18.90
C ALA A 607 -13.26 -1.64 -18.74
N THR A 608 -14.02 -1.92 -19.81
CA THR A 608 -14.96 -3.07 -19.86
C THR A 608 -14.36 -4.29 -20.54
N ASP A 609 -13.21 -4.13 -21.19
CA ASP A 609 -12.50 -5.20 -21.88
C ASP A 609 -10.98 -4.95 -21.87
N ARG A 610 -10.22 -5.99 -22.21
CA ARG A 610 -8.75 -5.95 -22.20
C ARG A 610 -8.17 -4.99 -23.23
N ASP A 611 -8.82 -4.78 -24.36
CA ASP A 611 -8.31 -3.89 -25.42
C ASP A 611 -8.46 -2.42 -25.02
N GLN A 612 -9.55 -2.06 -24.34
CA GLN A 612 -9.72 -0.75 -23.71
C GLN A 612 -8.67 -0.51 -22.64
N LEU A 613 -8.44 -1.51 -21.76
CA LEU A 613 -7.41 -1.44 -20.74
C LEU A 613 -6.03 -1.22 -21.36
N ARG A 614 -5.66 -2.00 -22.39
CA ARG A 614 -4.37 -1.86 -23.09
C ARG A 614 -4.23 -0.46 -23.70
N ARG A 615 -5.24 0.03 -24.43
CA ARG A 615 -5.20 1.37 -25.05
C ARG A 615 -5.02 2.48 -24.02
N ALA A 616 -5.74 2.42 -22.90
CA ALA A 616 -5.65 3.43 -21.86
C ALA A 616 -4.31 3.38 -21.10
N LEU A 617 -3.76 2.19 -20.84
CA LEU A 617 -2.43 2.04 -20.26
C LEU A 617 -1.33 2.52 -21.22
N THR A 618 -1.43 2.24 -22.52
CA THR A 618 -0.52 2.79 -23.54
C THR A 618 -0.58 4.30 -23.58
N ALA A 619 -1.79 4.88 -23.59
CA ALA A 619 -1.95 6.32 -23.55
C ALA A 619 -1.33 6.94 -22.28
N LEU A 620 -1.53 6.32 -21.12
CA LEU A 620 -0.90 6.76 -19.88
C LEU A 620 0.64 6.69 -19.94
N ALA A 621 1.21 5.60 -20.45
CA ALA A 621 2.65 5.43 -20.60
C ALA A 621 3.25 6.50 -21.53
N GLU A 622 2.55 6.84 -22.63
CA GLU A 622 2.97 7.85 -23.61
C GLU A 622 2.65 9.29 -23.15
N GLY A 623 1.75 9.47 -22.18
CA GLY A 623 1.29 10.78 -21.71
C GLY A 623 0.23 11.44 -22.55
N THR A 624 -0.54 10.63 -23.25
CA THR A 624 -1.66 11.07 -24.06
C THR A 624 -2.97 10.77 -23.34
N THR A 625 -4.06 11.37 -23.81
CA THR A 625 -5.40 11.14 -23.25
C THR A 625 -6.08 9.98 -23.97
N ALA A 626 -6.81 9.15 -23.24
CA ALA A 626 -7.67 8.12 -23.82
C ALA A 626 -9.05 8.09 -23.13
N PRO A 627 -10.12 7.66 -23.81
CA PRO A 627 -11.39 7.37 -23.15
C PRO A 627 -11.19 6.36 -22.00
N GLY A 628 -11.79 6.64 -20.85
CA GLY A 628 -11.67 5.79 -19.66
C GLY A 628 -10.39 5.99 -18.84
N LEU A 629 -9.44 6.81 -19.30
CA LEU A 629 -8.26 7.21 -18.53
C LEU A 629 -8.52 8.52 -17.79
N LEU A 630 -8.39 8.47 -16.47
CA LEU A 630 -8.45 9.63 -15.58
C LEU A 630 -7.09 9.78 -14.89
N THR A 631 -6.54 10.99 -14.87
CA THR A 631 -5.27 11.30 -14.17
C THR A 631 -5.48 12.47 -13.23
N GLY A 632 -4.83 12.45 -12.07
CA GLY A 632 -4.90 13.54 -11.11
C GLY A 632 -3.79 13.48 -10.07
N THR A 633 -3.60 14.57 -9.35
CA THR A 633 -2.70 14.66 -8.20
C THR A 633 -3.51 14.90 -6.95
N THR A 634 -3.16 14.21 -5.85
CA THR A 634 -3.78 14.47 -4.56
C THR A 634 -3.38 15.86 -4.08
N ARG A 635 -4.37 16.73 -3.85
CA ARG A 635 -4.22 17.98 -3.08
C ARG A 635 -4.83 17.77 -1.70
N ALA A 636 -4.45 18.58 -0.72
CA ALA A 636 -5.12 18.61 0.58
C ALA A 636 -6.65 18.68 0.35
N THR A 637 -7.35 17.67 0.84
CA THR A 637 -8.77 17.48 0.58
C THR A 637 -9.59 18.49 1.38
N GLY A 638 -10.41 19.30 0.71
CA GLY A 638 -11.55 19.93 1.36
C GLY A 638 -12.64 18.90 1.68
N ARG A 639 -13.64 19.29 2.48
CA ARG A 639 -14.77 18.42 2.84
C ARG A 639 -15.56 17.99 1.59
N THR A 640 -15.87 16.70 1.47
CA THR A 640 -16.78 16.16 0.45
C THR A 640 -18.23 16.47 0.81
N ALA A 641 -19.02 17.02 -0.13
CA ALA A 641 -20.45 17.22 0.06
C ALA A 641 -21.26 16.25 -0.82
N PHE A 642 -22.29 15.61 -0.25
CA PHE A 642 -23.26 14.86 -1.03
C PHE A 642 -24.52 15.69 -1.26
N LEU A 643 -24.94 15.78 -2.52
CA LEU A 643 -26.10 16.56 -2.94
C LEU A 643 -27.19 15.61 -3.45
N PHE A 644 -28.33 15.63 -2.76
CA PHE A 644 -29.51 14.80 -3.03
C PHE A 644 -30.44 15.54 -4.00
N THR A 645 -30.93 14.86 -5.04
CA THR A 645 -31.63 15.54 -6.14
C THR A 645 -33.12 15.74 -5.84
N GLY A 646 -33.69 16.78 -6.45
CA GLY A 646 -35.13 17.05 -6.39
C GLY A 646 -35.92 16.29 -7.44
N GLN A 647 -37.23 16.49 -7.45
CA GLN A 647 -38.12 15.92 -8.47
C GLN A 647 -37.79 16.47 -9.87
N GLY A 648 -37.67 15.57 -10.85
CA GLY A 648 -37.32 15.87 -12.24
C GLY A 648 -36.13 15.06 -12.77
N SER A 649 -35.38 14.38 -11.89
CA SER A 649 -34.27 13.48 -12.25
C SER A 649 -34.71 12.03 -12.48
N GLN A 650 -35.95 11.67 -12.14
CA GLN A 650 -36.45 10.31 -12.27
C GLN A 650 -36.54 9.88 -13.74
N ARG A 651 -36.16 8.62 -14.00
CA ARG A 651 -36.30 7.98 -15.30
C ARG A 651 -36.63 6.50 -15.12
N VAL A 652 -37.41 5.96 -16.05
CA VAL A 652 -37.71 4.52 -16.07
C VAL A 652 -36.41 3.74 -16.14
N GLY A 653 -36.27 2.72 -15.29
CA GLY A 653 -35.10 1.87 -15.20
C GLY A 653 -33.88 2.49 -14.49
N MET A 654 -34.02 3.62 -13.79
CA MET A 654 -32.93 4.12 -12.93
C MET A 654 -32.55 3.07 -11.87
N GLY A 655 -31.26 2.87 -11.64
CA GLY A 655 -30.75 1.85 -10.70
C GLY A 655 -30.78 0.39 -11.18
N ARG A 656 -31.37 0.07 -12.34
CA ARG A 656 -31.55 -1.33 -12.82
C ARG A 656 -30.23 -2.10 -12.94
N GLU A 657 -29.20 -1.46 -13.47
CA GLU A 657 -27.86 -2.06 -13.60
C GLU A 657 -27.19 -2.24 -12.23
N LEU A 658 -27.41 -1.29 -11.31
CA LEU A 658 -26.84 -1.33 -9.95
C LEU A 658 -27.45 -2.47 -9.12
N VAL A 659 -28.76 -2.72 -9.24
CA VAL A 659 -29.42 -3.88 -8.59
C VAL A 659 -28.76 -5.20 -8.99
N ARG A 660 -28.37 -5.34 -10.27
CA ARG A 660 -27.72 -6.56 -10.78
C ARG A 660 -26.25 -6.65 -10.39
N ALA A 661 -25.60 -5.50 -10.23
CA ALA A 661 -24.15 -5.44 -9.99
C ALA A 661 -23.78 -5.46 -8.49
N PHE A 662 -24.58 -4.83 -7.63
CA PHE A 662 -24.23 -4.53 -6.25
C PHE A 662 -25.33 -4.98 -5.27
N PRO A 663 -25.10 -6.07 -4.51
CA PRO A 663 -26.06 -6.55 -3.51
C PRO A 663 -26.45 -5.50 -2.47
N VAL A 664 -25.50 -4.65 -2.04
CA VAL A 664 -25.77 -3.55 -1.08
C VAL A 664 -26.80 -2.57 -1.63
N PHE A 665 -26.66 -2.17 -2.90
CA PHE A 665 -27.63 -1.28 -3.55
C PHE A 665 -28.99 -1.97 -3.68
N ALA A 666 -29.02 -3.23 -4.11
CA ALA A 666 -30.26 -3.99 -4.28
C ALA A 666 -31.02 -4.13 -2.96
N GLN A 667 -30.32 -4.47 -1.87
CA GLN A 667 -30.91 -4.60 -0.54
C GLN A 667 -31.44 -3.26 -0.03
N ALA A 668 -30.64 -2.19 -0.12
CA ALA A 668 -31.06 -0.86 0.34
C ALA A 668 -32.25 -0.30 -0.46
N LEU A 669 -32.29 -0.56 -1.77
CA LEU A 669 -33.43 -0.18 -2.61
C LEU A 669 -34.69 -0.95 -2.23
N GLN A 670 -34.58 -2.26 -2.00
CA GLN A 670 -35.70 -3.10 -1.60
C GLN A 670 -36.24 -2.68 -0.22
N GLU A 671 -35.36 -2.45 0.76
CA GLU A 671 -35.75 -2.02 2.10
C GLU A 671 -36.48 -0.67 2.08
N ALA A 672 -36.01 0.29 1.29
CA ALA A 672 -36.71 1.56 1.10
C ALA A 672 -38.07 1.38 0.39
N ALA A 673 -38.12 0.50 -0.63
CA ALA A 673 -39.36 0.19 -1.34
C ALA A 673 -40.40 -0.47 -0.43
N ASP A 674 -40.01 -1.42 0.42
CA ASP A 674 -40.92 -2.12 1.35
C ASP A 674 -41.65 -1.13 2.28
N HIS A 675 -40.97 -0.08 2.73
CA HIS A 675 -41.61 0.98 3.53
C HIS A 675 -42.50 1.91 2.69
N LEU A 676 -42.10 2.23 1.45
CA LEU A 676 -42.85 3.13 0.58
C LEU A 676 -44.09 2.47 -0.04
N ASP A 677 -44.05 1.16 -0.29
CA ASP A 677 -45.14 0.38 -0.87
C ASP A 677 -46.39 0.35 0.02
N LEU A 678 -46.24 0.67 1.32
CA LEU A 678 -47.36 0.91 2.23
C LEU A 678 -48.19 2.15 1.87
N HIS A 679 -47.66 3.04 1.01
CA HIS A 679 -48.25 4.31 0.60
C HIS A 679 -48.59 4.37 -0.90
N LEU A 680 -48.34 3.29 -1.64
CA LEU A 680 -48.50 3.23 -3.10
C LEU A 680 -49.54 2.18 -3.49
N ASP A 681 -50.25 2.43 -4.59
CA ASP A 681 -51.27 1.50 -5.12
C ASP A 681 -50.63 0.31 -5.86
N GLU A 682 -49.45 0.51 -6.44
CA GLU A 682 -48.64 -0.48 -7.15
C GLU A 682 -47.24 -0.54 -6.52
N PRO A 683 -46.60 -1.73 -6.46
CA PRO A 683 -45.26 -1.85 -5.90
C PRO A 683 -44.23 -0.99 -6.65
N LEU A 684 -43.42 -0.25 -5.91
CA LEU A 684 -42.45 0.72 -6.45
C LEU A 684 -41.44 0.06 -7.39
N GLY A 685 -41.00 -1.16 -7.07
CA GLY A 685 -40.09 -1.93 -7.91
C GLY A 685 -40.68 -2.25 -9.29
N GLU A 686 -41.98 -2.56 -9.35
CA GLU A 686 -42.66 -2.83 -10.61
C GLU A 686 -42.82 -1.57 -11.47
N VAL A 687 -43.00 -0.40 -10.84
CA VAL A 687 -43.05 0.90 -11.53
C VAL A 687 -41.66 1.34 -12.01
N LEU A 688 -40.65 1.27 -11.15
CA LEU A 688 -39.25 1.62 -11.45
C LEU A 688 -38.70 0.82 -12.63
N PHE A 689 -39.02 -0.47 -12.70
CA PHE A 689 -38.49 -1.38 -13.70
C PHE A 689 -39.49 -1.79 -14.79
N ALA A 690 -40.63 -1.08 -14.89
CA ALA A 690 -41.59 -1.27 -15.96
C ALA A 690 -40.96 -1.15 -17.37
N GLU A 691 -41.63 -1.73 -18.35
CA GLU A 691 -41.26 -1.56 -19.76
C GLU A 691 -41.49 -0.10 -20.17
N PRO A 692 -40.50 0.59 -20.80
CA PRO A 692 -40.67 1.96 -21.25
C PRO A 692 -41.90 2.14 -22.16
N GLY A 693 -42.74 3.14 -21.87
CA GLY A 693 -43.96 3.41 -22.61
C GLY A 693 -45.17 2.55 -22.22
N SER A 694 -45.03 1.64 -21.25
CA SER A 694 -46.16 0.92 -20.67
C SER A 694 -47.00 1.83 -19.76
N PRO A 695 -48.31 1.55 -19.56
CA PRO A 695 -49.14 2.31 -18.61
C PRO A 695 -48.56 2.37 -17.18
N ARG A 696 -47.85 1.32 -16.77
CA ARG A 696 -47.19 1.25 -15.47
C ARG A 696 -45.95 2.16 -15.41
N ALA A 697 -45.18 2.27 -16.50
CA ALA A 697 -44.05 3.20 -16.57
C ALA A 697 -44.49 4.68 -16.47
N GLU A 698 -45.69 5.01 -17.00
CA GLU A 698 -46.26 6.36 -16.88
C GLU A 698 -46.58 6.75 -15.43
N LEU A 699 -46.79 5.78 -14.53
CA LEU A 699 -46.99 6.05 -13.10
C LEU A 699 -45.78 6.78 -12.49
N LEU A 700 -44.57 6.56 -12.99
CA LEU A 700 -43.36 7.25 -12.51
C LEU A 700 -43.42 8.78 -12.73
N HIS A 701 -44.32 9.27 -13.59
CA HIS A 701 -44.55 10.69 -13.81
C HIS A 701 -45.59 11.28 -12.84
N HIS A 702 -46.31 10.46 -12.08
CA HIS A 702 -47.16 10.90 -10.98
C HIS A 702 -46.30 11.25 -9.76
N THR A 703 -46.70 12.29 -9.01
CA THR A 703 -45.87 12.82 -7.92
C THR A 703 -45.64 11.78 -6.83
N ARG A 704 -46.66 10.98 -6.50
CA ARG A 704 -46.58 9.92 -5.49
C ARG A 704 -45.46 8.92 -5.77
N TYR A 705 -45.34 8.44 -7.02
CA TYR A 705 -44.31 7.49 -7.41
C TYR A 705 -42.97 8.17 -7.68
N ALA A 706 -42.95 9.37 -8.25
CA ALA A 706 -41.72 10.10 -8.53
C ALA A 706 -40.92 10.37 -7.24
N GLN A 707 -41.59 10.86 -6.18
CA GLN A 707 -40.92 11.17 -4.91
C GLN A 707 -40.44 9.89 -4.19
N ALA A 708 -41.30 8.86 -4.13
CA ALA A 708 -40.94 7.56 -3.58
C ALA A 708 -39.72 6.95 -4.30
N ALA A 709 -39.75 6.95 -5.63
CA ALA A 709 -38.69 6.41 -6.47
C ALA A 709 -37.35 7.13 -6.26
N LEU A 710 -37.36 8.46 -6.20
CA LEU A 710 -36.15 9.26 -5.98
C LEU A 710 -35.56 9.00 -4.59
N PHE A 711 -36.39 9.05 -3.54
CA PHE A 711 -35.93 8.77 -2.17
C PHE A 711 -35.32 7.37 -2.05
N ALA A 712 -35.98 6.35 -2.62
CA ALA A 712 -35.48 4.98 -2.55
C ALA A 712 -34.14 4.80 -3.29
N VAL A 713 -34.02 5.36 -4.50
CA VAL A 713 -32.79 5.27 -5.29
C VAL A 713 -31.65 6.07 -4.68
N GLU A 714 -31.91 7.28 -4.18
CA GLU A 714 -30.88 8.11 -3.54
C GLU A 714 -30.41 7.50 -2.21
N THR A 715 -31.32 6.90 -1.43
CA THR A 715 -30.97 6.14 -0.24
C THR A 715 -30.07 4.94 -0.60
N ALA A 716 -30.43 4.19 -1.64
CA ALA A 716 -29.62 3.05 -2.10
C ALA A 716 -28.24 3.48 -2.64
N LEU A 717 -28.16 4.61 -3.36
CA LEU A 717 -26.88 5.19 -3.81
C LEU A 717 -26.01 5.62 -2.63
N PHE A 718 -26.60 6.27 -1.62
CA PHE A 718 -25.88 6.65 -0.41
C PHE A 718 -25.30 5.43 0.31
N ARG A 719 -26.08 4.37 0.51
CA ARG A 719 -25.61 3.12 1.12
C ARG A 719 -24.53 2.43 0.31
N LEU A 720 -24.61 2.47 -1.02
CA LEU A 720 -23.57 1.93 -1.88
C LEU A 720 -22.24 2.67 -1.70
N LEU A 721 -22.24 4.00 -1.72
CA LEU A 721 -21.03 4.80 -1.51
C LEU A 721 -20.46 4.63 -0.09
N GLU A 722 -21.32 4.56 0.92
CA GLU A 722 -20.95 4.29 2.31
C GLU A 722 -20.25 2.92 2.42
N SER A 723 -20.74 1.89 1.71
CA SER A 723 -20.11 0.56 1.70
C SER A 723 -18.71 0.52 1.07
N TRP A 724 -18.36 1.52 0.26
CA TRP A 724 -17.03 1.70 -0.29
C TRP A 724 -16.12 2.56 0.60
N GLY A 725 -16.62 3.03 1.75
CA GLY A 725 -15.90 3.91 2.66
C GLY A 725 -15.92 5.39 2.24
N VAL A 726 -16.77 5.79 1.30
CA VAL A 726 -16.91 7.21 0.91
C VAL A 726 -17.93 7.88 1.81
N THR A 727 -17.46 8.73 2.73
CA THR A 727 -18.29 9.43 3.71
C THR A 727 -18.39 10.93 3.38
N PRO A 728 -19.59 11.54 3.39
CA PRO A 728 -19.72 12.98 3.19
C PRO A 728 -19.34 13.74 4.47
N GLY A 729 -18.65 14.87 4.31
CA GLY A 729 -18.44 15.89 5.34
C GLY A 729 -19.60 16.88 5.49
N LEU A 730 -20.51 16.90 4.52
CA LEU A 730 -21.69 17.77 4.46
C LEU A 730 -22.75 17.10 3.58
N VAL A 731 -24.03 17.25 3.91
CA VAL A 731 -25.13 16.86 3.03
C VAL A 731 -26.07 18.03 2.78
N ALA A 732 -26.69 18.06 1.61
CA ALA A 732 -27.78 18.96 1.27
C ALA A 732 -28.68 18.28 0.24
N GLY A 733 -29.94 18.68 0.14
CA GLY A 733 -30.85 18.07 -0.81
C GLY A 733 -31.86 19.06 -1.36
N HIS A 734 -32.14 18.98 -2.65
CA HIS A 734 -33.09 19.89 -3.29
C HIS A 734 -34.52 19.40 -3.07
N SER A 735 -35.32 20.12 -2.27
CA SER A 735 -36.72 19.77 -2.02
C SER A 735 -36.87 18.33 -1.49
N ILE A 736 -37.46 17.40 -2.25
CA ILE A 736 -37.55 15.98 -1.86
C ILE A 736 -36.19 15.35 -1.51
N GLY A 737 -35.11 15.81 -2.14
CA GLY A 737 -33.76 15.40 -1.78
C GLY A 737 -33.38 15.76 -0.34
N GLU A 738 -33.94 16.80 0.28
CA GLU A 738 -33.63 17.16 1.68
C GLU A 738 -34.11 16.08 2.65
N ILE A 739 -35.18 15.35 2.33
CA ILE A 739 -35.63 14.21 3.14
C ILE A 739 -34.65 13.04 3.03
N ALA A 740 -34.11 12.77 1.83
CA ALA A 740 -33.06 11.78 1.65
C ALA A 740 -31.76 12.20 2.36
N ALA A 741 -31.39 13.47 2.30
CA ALA A 741 -30.24 14.04 3.02
C ALA A 741 -30.43 13.96 4.54
N ALA A 742 -31.63 14.23 5.06
CA ALA A 742 -31.99 14.08 6.47
C ALA A 742 -31.90 12.62 6.93
N HIS A 743 -32.35 11.67 6.11
CA HIS A 743 -32.14 10.25 6.38
C HIS A 743 -30.64 9.89 6.42
N ALA A 744 -29.86 10.32 5.43
CA ALA A 744 -28.42 10.08 5.38
C ALA A 744 -27.68 10.69 6.57
N ALA A 745 -28.06 11.89 7.02
CA ALA A 745 -27.55 12.53 8.22
C ALA A 745 -28.01 11.86 9.53
N GLY A 746 -28.98 10.95 9.47
CA GLY A 746 -29.56 10.26 10.62
C GLY A 746 -30.59 11.07 11.41
N VAL A 747 -31.11 12.17 10.84
CA VAL A 747 -32.21 12.96 11.42
C VAL A 747 -33.50 12.15 11.43
N LEU A 748 -33.74 11.40 10.36
CA LEU A 748 -34.91 10.52 10.19
C LEU A 748 -34.46 9.07 10.04
N THR A 749 -35.19 8.16 10.70
CA THR A 749 -35.07 6.73 10.41
C THR A 749 -35.55 6.44 8.98
N LEU A 750 -35.18 5.30 8.40
CA LEU A 750 -35.64 4.95 7.05
C LEU A 750 -37.18 4.87 6.99
N ALA A 751 -37.79 4.26 8.00
CA ALA A 751 -39.24 4.13 8.11
C ALA A 751 -39.92 5.51 8.23
N ASP A 752 -39.43 6.40 9.09
CA ASP A 752 -40.02 7.74 9.27
C ASP A 752 -39.84 8.61 8.02
N ALA A 753 -38.68 8.54 7.37
CA ALA A 753 -38.43 9.24 6.12
C ALA A 753 -39.34 8.73 5.00
N ALA A 754 -39.50 7.41 4.86
CA ALA A 754 -40.40 6.80 3.89
C ALA A 754 -41.87 7.18 4.16
N LEU A 755 -42.30 7.21 5.42
CA LEU A 755 -43.64 7.67 5.82
C LEU A 755 -43.85 9.15 5.43
N LEU A 756 -42.87 10.01 5.70
CA LEU A 756 -42.92 11.43 5.33
C LEU A 756 -42.98 11.61 3.81
N VAL A 757 -42.15 10.88 3.05
CA VAL A 757 -42.14 10.91 1.58
C VAL A 757 -43.44 10.39 1.00
N GLY A 758 -43.95 9.25 1.49
CA GLY A 758 -45.21 8.65 1.06
C GLY A 758 -46.39 9.59 1.28
N ALA A 759 -46.51 10.14 2.50
CA ALA A 759 -47.55 11.12 2.82
C ALA A 759 -47.45 12.38 1.95
N ARG A 760 -46.23 12.95 1.81
CA ARG A 760 -46.00 14.12 0.96
C ARG A 760 -46.40 13.85 -0.49
N GLY A 761 -45.93 12.74 -1.05
CA GLY A 761 -46.18 12.35 -2.43
C GLY A 761 -47.67 12.17 -2.72
N THR A 762 -48.37 11.43 -1.87
CA THR A 762 -49.81 11.17 -2.00
C THR A 762 -50.64 12.45 -1.88
N LEU A 763 -50.41 13.23 -0.81
CA LEU A 763 -51.15 14.48 -0.59
C LEU A 763 -50.91 15.51 -1.70
N MET A 764 -49.68 15.59 -2.23
CA MET A 764 -49.40 16.45 -3.39
C MET A 764 -50.07 15.97 -4.69
N ASP A 765 -50.18 14.67 -4.88
CA ASP A 765 -50.76 14.09 -6.09
C ASP A 765 -52.29 14.22 -6.14
N GLU A 766 -52.93 14.33 -4.98
CA GLU A 766 -54.39 14.51 -4.80
C GLU A 766 -54.87 15.97 -4.93
N LEU A 767 -53.95 16.94 -4.94
CA LEU A 767 -54.29 18.35 -5.10
C LEU A 767 -54.91 18.64 -6.47
N PRO A 768 -55.70 19.73 -6.59
CA PRO A 768 -56.24 20.15 -7.88
C PRO A 768 -55.14 20.42 -8.92
N ARG A 769 -55.33 19.89 -10.12
CA ARG A 769 -54.49 20.24 -11.29
C ARG A 769 -54.77 21.69 -11.71
N GLY A 770 -53.78 22.34 -12.32
CA GLY A 770 -53.91 23.72 -12.80
C GLY A 770 -52.76 24.66 -12.41
N GLY A 771 -51.78 24.16 -11.66
CA GLY A 771 -50.54 24.87 -11.37
C GLY A 771 -49.51 24.80 -12.51
N ALA A 772 -48.56 25.73 -12.52
CA ALA A 772 -47.36 25.65 -13.35
C ALA A 772 -46.11 26.05 -12.57
N MET A 773 -44.98 25.46 -12.95
CA MET A 773 -43.65 25.90 -12.52
C MET A 773 -42.82 26.32 -13.73
N VAL A 774 -42.11 27.44 -13.62
CA VAL A 774 -41.29 27.99 -14.71
C VAL A 774 -39.94 28.40 -14.16
N ALA A 775 -38.87 27.82 -14.70
CA ALA A 775 -37.51 28.29 -14.47
C ALA A 775 -37.28 29.59 -15.25
N VAL A 776 -36.75 30.62 -14.59
CA VAL A 776 -36.52 31.95 -15.12
C VAL A 776 -35.06 32.35 -14.86
N GLN A 777 -34.37 32.82 -15.90
CA GLN A 777 -33.06 33.44 -15.77
C GLN A 777 -33.23 34.87 -15.21
N ALA A 778 -33.28 34.99 -13.90
CA ALA A 778 -33.42 36.25 -13.17
C ALA A 778 -32.83 36.11 -11.75
N GLU A 779 -32.45 37.23 -11.16
CA GLU A 779 -32.12 37.33 -9.73
C GLU A 779 -33.39 37.27 -8.88
N GLU A 780 -33.29 36.84 -7.62
CA GLU A 780 -34.44 36.83 -6.71
C GLU A 780 -35.07 38.23 -6.56
N ALA A 781 -34.24 39.26 -6.40
CA ALA A 781 -34.70 40.63 -6.24
C ALA A 781 -35.52 41.14 -7.45
N GLU A 782 -35.25 40.63 -8.66
CA GLU A 782 -36.01 40.98 -9.87
C GLU A 782 -37.40 40.34 -9.88
N VAL A 783 -37.57 39.16 -9.29
CA VAL A 783 -38.85 38.43 -9.31
C VAL A 783 -39.77 38.74 -8.12
N VAL A 784 -39.20 39.13 -6.97
CA VAL A 784 -39.95 39.47 -5.74
C VAL A 784 -41.13 40.44 -5.98
N PRO A 785 -41.00 41.53 -6.76
CA PRO A 785 -42.11 42.45 -7.02
C PRO A 785 -43.31 41.82 -7.78
N TYR A 786 -43.13 40.65 -8.38
CA TYR A 786 -44.15 39.94 -9.16
C TYR A 786 -44.77 38.76 -8.41
N LEU A 787 -44.32 38.48 -7.18
CA LEU A 787 -44.92 37.47 -6.32
C LEU A 787 -46.28 37.96 -5.81
N THR A 788 -47.27 37.06 -5.81
CA THR A 788 -48.66 37.35 -5.42
C THR A 788 -49.23 36.15 -4.68
N GLU A 789 -50.47 36.25 -4.18
CA GLU A 789 -51.19 35.09 -3.62
C GLU A 789 -51.38 33.94 -4.64
N ARG A 790 -51.19 34.21 -5.94
CA ARG A 790 -51.30 33.23 -7.04
C ARG A 790 -49.95 32.79 -7.61
N VAL A 791 -48.84 33.46 -7.24
CA VAL A 791 -47.48 33.22 -7.77
C VAL A 791 -46.47 33.31 -6.63
N GLY A 792 -45.85 32.18 -6.30
CA GLY A 792 -44.74 32.06 -5.36
C GLY A 792 -43.39 31.87 -6.05
N LEU A 793 -42.34 32.04 -5.25
CA LEU A 793 -40.98 31.61 -5.56
C LEU A 793 -40.81 30.19 -5.01
N ALA A 794 -40.48 29.23 -5.87
CA ALA A 794 -40.29 27.85 -5.48
C ALA A 794 -38.84 27.49 -5.19
N ALA A 795 -37.88 28.07 -5.91
CA ALA A 795 -36.47 27.81 -5.69
C ALA A 795 -35.60 28.98 -6.16
N VAL A 796 -34.50 29.19 -5.44
CA VAL A 796 -33.32 29.95 -5.88
C VAL A 796 -32.21 28.92 -5.99
N ASN A 797 -31.75 28.62 -7.22
CA ASN A 797 -30.74 27.58 -7.50
C ASN A 797 -29.37 28.18 -7.85
N GLY A 798 -29.26 29.50 -7.76
CA GLY A 798 -28.08 30.27 -8.11
C GLY A 798 -28.41 31.74 -8.34
N PRO A 799 -27.39 32.62 -8.48
CA PRO A 799 -27.58 34.06 -8.48
C PRO A 799 -28.56 34.60 -9.53
N ALA A 800 -28.65 33.94 -10.70
CA ALA A 800 -29.54 34.32 -11.79
C ALA A 800 -30.42 33.14 -12.27
N ALA A 801 -30.77 32.22 -11.36
CA ALA A 801 -31.52 31.01 -11.68
C ALA A 801 -32.61 30.75 -10.62
N VAL A 802 -33.83 31.22 -10.91
CA VAL A 802 -34.99 31.07 -10.00
C VAL A 802 -36.10 30.26 -10.64
N VAL A 803 -36.98 29.69 -9.81
CA VAL A 803 -38.16 28.95 -10.27
C VAL A 803 -39.42 29.59 -9.69
N LEU A 804 -40.32 30.05 -10.55
CA LEU A 804 -41.64 30.54 -10.17
C LEU A 804 -42.65 29.38 -10.14
N SER A 805 -43.61 29.43 -9.23
CA SER A 805 -44.60 28.37 -9.03
C SER A 805 -45.93 28.94 -8.52
N GLY A 806 -47.06 28.43 -9.03
CA GLY A 806 -48.39 28.92 -8.67
C GLY A 806 -49.43 28.58 -9.74
N GLU A 807 -50.50 29.37 -9.82
CA GLU A 807 -51.55 29.18 -10.83
C GLU A 807 -51.00 29.39 -12.25
N ALA A 808 -51.38 28.51 -13.18
CA ALA A 808 -50.70 28.41 -14.46
C ALA A 808 -50.74 29.70 -15.30
N ASP A 809 -51.89 30.38 -15.38
CA ASP A 809 -52.05 31.63 -16.11
C ASP A 809 -51.21 32.76 -15.49
N ALA A 810 -51.21 32.87 -14.16
CA ALA A 810 -50.48 33.90 -13.43
C ALA A 810 -48.96 33.72 -13.54
N VAL A 811 -48.45 32.50 -13.36
CA VAL A 811 -47.02 32.19 -13.48
C VAL A 811 -46.53 32.42 -14.92
N LEU A 812 -47.30 31.98 -15.91
CA LEU A 812 -46.94 32.17 -17.32
C LEU A 812 -46.92 33.65 -17.71
N ALA A 813 -47.82 34.47 -17.16
CA ALA A 813 -47.81 35.92 -17.38
C ALA A 813 -46.54 36.58 -16.82
N VAL A 814 -46.10 36.20 -15.62
CA VAL A 814 -44.83 36.70 -15.06
C VAL A 814 -43.64 36.24 -15.90
N ALA A 815 -43.59 34.95 -16.25
CA ALA A 815 -42.51 34.41 -17.07
C ALA A 815 -42.43 35.07 -18.47
N ALA A 816 -43.57 35.39 -19.09
CA ALA A 816 -43.62 36.07 -20.38
C ALA A 816 -42.93 37.44 -20.33
N ARG A 817 -43.08 38.20 -19.24
CA ARG A 817 -42.41 39.51 -19.07
C ARG A 817 -40.89 39.39 -19.11
N PHE A 818 -40.33 38.38 -18.44
CA PHE A 818 -38.90 38.13 -18.49
C PHE A 818 -38.45 37.63 -19.88
N ALA A 819 -39.27 36.81 -20.54
CA ALA A 819 -39.00 36.38 -21.92
C ALA A 819 -38.98 37.57 -22.90
N GLU A 820 -39.90 38.52 -22.76
CA GLU A 820 -39.94 39.77 -23.55
C GLU A 820 -38.69 40.65 -23.33
N GLN A 821 -38.08 40.57 -22.14
CA GLN A 821 -36.79 41.21 -21.83
C GLN A 821 -35.57 40.42 -22.36
N GLY A 822 -35.79 39.35 -23.12
CA GLY A 822 -34.73 38.50 -23.67
C GLY A 822 -34.14 37.49 -22.69
N ARG A 823 -34.76 37.28 -21.51
CA ARG A 823 -34.31 36.29 -20.53
C ARG A 823 -34.80 34.88 -20.92
N LYS A 824 -34.00 33.86 -20.59
CA LYS A 824 -34.42 32.46 -20.80
C LYS A 824 -35.50 32.06 -19.80
N THR A 825 -36.60 31.49 -20.29
CA THR A 825 -37.64 30.88 -19.46
C THR A 825 -37.96 29.46 -19.95
N ARG A 826 -38.23 28.54 -19.02
CA ARG A 826 -38.57 27.15 -19.33
C ARG A 826 -39.64 26.63 -18.39
N ARG A 827 -40.82 26.32 -18.92
CA ARG A 827 -41.86 25.61 -18.17
C ARG A 827 -41.37 24.21 -17.80
N LEU A 828 -41.46 23.85 -16.52
CA LEU A 828 -41.08 22.56 -16.00
C LEU A 828 -42.18 21.53 -16.27
N ARG A 829 -41.78 20.28 -16.53
CA ARG A 829 -42.70 19.15 -16.74
C ARG A 829 -43.06 18.55 -15.39
N VAL A 830 -43.97 19.22 -14.68
CA VAL A 830 -44.46 18.81 -13.37
C VAL A 830 -45.99 18.78 -13.38
N SER A 831 -46.58 17.94 -12.53
CA SER A 831 -48.03 17.79 -12.39
C SER A 831 -48.68 18.96 -11.63
N HIS A 832 -47.96 19.51 -10.65
CA HIS A 832 -48.44 20.54 -9.72
C HIS A 832 -47.41 21.66 -9.54
N ALA A 833 -47.84 22.73 -8.89
CA ALA A 833 -47.01 23.89 -8.55
C ALA A 833 -46.46 23.77 -7.12
N PHE A 834 -45.36 23.03 -6.96
CA PHE A 834 -44.71 22.82 -5.66
C PHE A 834 -44.13 24.13 -5.07
N HIS A 835 -43.96 24.20 -3.75
CA HIS A 835 -43.42 25.39 -3.07
C HIS A 835 -44.18 26.68 -3.42
N SER A 836 -45.52 26.59 -3.43
CA SER A 836 -46.42 27.69 -3.79
C SER A 836 -47.68 27.68 -2.91
N PRO A 837 -48.48 28.76 -2.93
CA PRO A 837 -49.78 28.80 -2.26
C PRO A 837 -50.71 27.63 -2.60
N LEU A 838 -50.54 27.00 -3.77
CA LEU A 838 -51.33 25.84 -4.15
C LEU A 838 -51.03 24.58 -3.32
N MET A 839 -49.99 24.59 -2.49
CA MET A 839 -49.73 23.54 -1.50
C MET A 839 -50.53 23.72 -0.21
N ASP A 840 -51.10 24.91 0.07
CA ASP A 840 -51.79 25.19 1.34
C ASP A 840 -52.87 24.16 1.73
N PRO A 841 -53.70 23.62 0.81
CA PRO A 841 -54.76 22.68 1.18
C PRO A 841 -54.28 21.35 1.78
N MET A 842 -53.02 20.96 1.55
CA MET A 842 -52.47 19.70 2.07
C MET A 842 -51.77 19.83 3.43
N LEU A 843 -51.46 21.06 3.86
CA LEU A 843 -50.49 21.30 4.93
C LEU A 843 -50.95 20.76 6.29
N ASP A 844 -52.23 20.88 6.62
CA ASP A 844 -52.77 20.38 7.89
C ASP A 844 -52.69 18.85 7.97
N ASP A 845 -53.02 18.16 6.88
CA ASP A 845 -52.96 16.71 6.81
C ASP A 845 -51.50 16.21 6.82
N PHE A 846 -50.60 16.92 6.14
CA PHE A 846 -49.17 16.63 6.16
C PHE A 846 -48.55 16.87 7.54
N ARG A 847 -48.95 17.95 8.24
CA ARG A 847 -48.53 18.25 9.61
C ARG A 847 -48.88 17.12 10.57
N ARG A 848 -50.09 16.56 10.48
CA ARG A 848 -50.50 15.42 11.32
C ARG A 848 -49.56 14.22 11.16
N VAL A 849 -49.02 13.97 9.96
CA VAL A 849 -48.05 12.89 9.74
C VAL A 849 -46.68 13.28 10.31
N ALA A 850 -46.20 14.48 10.02
CA ALA A 850 -44.90 14.97 10.49
C ALA A 850 -44.81 14.98 12.03
N GLU A 851 -45.90 15.29 12.74
CA GLU A 851 -45.97 15.27 14.21
C GLU A 851 -45.85 13.87 14.84
N THR A 852 -46.06 12.80 14.06
CA THR A 852 -45.86 11.42 14.57
C THR A 852 -44.42 10.93 14.49
N LEU A 853 -43.55 11.66 13.77
CA LEU A 853 -42.19 11.25 13.51
C LEU A 853 -41.26 11.62 14.66
N THR A 854 -40.16 10.88 14.77
CA THR A 854 -39.07 11.23 15.69
C THR A 854 -37.92 11.85 14.91
N TYR A 855 -37.44 13.00 15.37
CA TYR A 855 -36.31 13.71 14.77
C TYR A 855 -35.09 13.66 15.68
N ALA A 856 -34.02 13.04 15.20
CA ALA A 856 -32.74 13.01 15.89
C ALA A 856 -31.86 14.18 15.45
N PRO A 857 -30.87 14.60 16.27
CA PRO A 857 -29.87 15.55 15.84
C PRO A 857 -29.02 14.96 14.69
N PRO A 858 -28.63 15.78 13.69
CA PRO A 858 -27.86 15.31 12.55
C PRO A 858 -26.46 14.83 12.97
N ARG A 859 -26.07 13.64 12.52
CA ARG A 859 -24.71 13.07 12.71
C ARG A 859 -23.72 13.56 11.65
N ILE A 860 -24.25 14.06 10.53
CA ILE A 860 -23.52 14.68 9.42
C ILE A 860 -24.12 16.07 9.26
N PRO A 861 -23.33 17.15 9.19
CA PRO A 861 -23.87 18.49 8.98
C PRO A 861 -24.80 18.54 7.75
N LEU A 862 -26.05 18.97 7.96
CA LEU A 862 -27.08 19.08 6.93
C LEU A 862 -27.36 20.57 6.67
N VAL A 863 -27.10 21.02 5.44
CA VAL A 863 -27.53 22.36 5.00
C VAL A 863 -29.01 22.29 4.69
N SER A 864 -29.81 23.04 5.44
CA SER A 864 -31.24 23.11 5.14
C SER A 864 -31.47 24.00 3.95
N THR A 865 -32.21 23.51 2.97
CA THR A 865 -32.62 24.34 1.82
C THR A 865 -33.84 25.19 2.14
N LEU A 866 -34.39 25.13 3.36
CA LEU A 866 -35.35 26.14 3.82
C LEU A 866 -34.65 27.47 4.15
N THR A 867 -33.45 27.40 4.75
CA THR A 867 -32.72 28.57 5.26
C THR A 867 -31.46 28.93 4.46
N GLY A 868 -30.86 27.96 3.77
CA GLY A 868 -29.54 28.09 3.15
C GLY A 868 -28.36 27.98 4.14
N GLU A 869 -28.63 27.55 5.38
CA GLU A 869 -27.65 27.42 6.47
C GLU A 869 -27.59 25.99 7.02
N VAL A 870 -26.52 25.65 7.74
CA VAL A 870 -26.41 24.36 8.43
C VAL A 870 -27.45 24.29 9.56
N GLY A 871 -28.40 23.37 9.44
CA GLY A 871 -29.46 23.17 10.41
C GLY A 871 -28.98 22.36 11.63
N THR A 872 -29.35 22.80 12.83
CA THR A 872 -28.99 22.11 14.09
C THR A 872 -30.15 21.35 14.73
N ALA A 873 -31.40 21.61 14.30
CA ALA A 873 -32.59 20.92 14.77
C ALA A 873 -33.65 20.88 13.65
N PHE A 874 -34.37 19.77 13.58
CA PHE A 874 -35.45 19.52 12.63
C PHE A 874 -36.68 19.07 13.40
N ASP A 875 -37.85 19.55 13.03
CA ASP A 875 -39.13 19.22 13.65
C ASP A 875 -40.25 19.14 12.61
N ALA A 876 -41.47 18.86 13.03
CA ALA A 876 -42.61 18.77 12.14
C ALA A 876 -42.88 20.11 11.40
N ASP A 877 -42.67 21.24 12.08
CA ASP A 877 -42.92 22.56 11.49
C ASP A 877 -41.93 22.87 10.35
N HIS A 878 -40.67 22.49 10.52
CA HIS A 878 -39.67 22.54 9.48
C HIS A 878 -40.16 21.86 8.19
N TRP A 879 -40.66 20.62 8.26
CA TRP A 879 -41.07 19.88 7.07
C TRP A 879 -42.34 20.44 6.42
N VAL A 880 -43.28 20.95 7.21
CA VAL A 880 -44.48 21.63 6.70
C VAL A 880 -44.10 22.92 5.97
N ARG A 881 -43.19 23.72 6.55
CA ARG A 881 -42.66 24.93 5.91
C ARG A 881 -41.86 24.59 4.66
N HIS A 882 -41.01 23.57 4.71
CA HIS A 882 -40.20 23.10 3.59
C HIS A 882 -41.03 22.71 2.36
N VAL A 883 -42.25 22.18 2.52
CA VAL A 883 -43.17 21.92 1.40
C VAL A 883 -43.67 23.20 0.72
N ARG A 884 -43.80 24.28 1.49
CA ARG A 884 -44.52 25.51 1.09
C ARG A 884 -43.62 26.68 0.71
N GLU A 885 -42.47 26.81 1.37
CA GLU A 885 -41.51 27.90 1.23
C GLU A 885 -40.48 27.61 0.12
N PRO A 886 -39.79 28.66 -0.41
CA PRO A 886 -38.79 28.51 -1.45
C PRO A 886 -37.57 27.70 -1.00
N VAL A 887 -37.08 26.84 -1.89
CA VAL A 887 -35.81 26.13 -1.76
C VAL A 887 -34.65 27.11 -2.00
N ARG A 888 -33.80 27.30 -0.98
CA ARG A 888 -32.55 28.08 -0.94
C ARG A 888 -31.36 27.13 -1.19
N PHE A 889 -31.15 26.76 -2.46
CA PHE A 889 -30.12 25.80 -2.89
C PHE A 889 -28.86 26.51 -3.39
#